data_AF-A0A5A9EKF0-F1
#
_entry.id   AF-A0A5A9EKF0-F1
#
_cell.length_a   1.000
_cell.length_b   1.000
_cell.length_c   1.000
_cell.angle_alpha   90.00
_cell.angle_beta   90.00
_cell.angle_gamma   90.00
#
_symmetry.space_group_name_H-M   'P 1'
#
loop_
_entity.id
_entity.type
_entity.pdbx_description
1 polymer ?
#
loop_
_entity_poly.entity_id
_entity_poly.type
_entity_poly.pdbx_seq_one_letter_code
_entity_poly.pdbx_strand_id
1 'polypeptide(L)'
;METRVIRQLFRDSASLQDYLAGREPSVGTVKRRALVLERAIDYEVPDHVYRNWRDGLIGDAQDIWSVLRGALDLYADQYVRFSGDRISIDFDRFGDWQNELARVSPLPIIAYALFRKFGAPPATVAGIERYAARHLRPLEHTVLITPICQPVEDLIARKGLYETHLHLNGSTEVDKIWQDALANMDRFIADLGQALQGSDPGPNRPDDLVLELYEQLGMRDGAAELPHQLSVARRLRLALATEVFDRAGVRPPPLRTLLTGFTMLPFEEGSQTDRHPVEAHVGEGIVHGGLAQEILLLILVYGRLKRHSDDRLARALHVYLLILNATFLPLCVQQAEQFGFEQFQKFTVNGVRWLSEESYAKRFHQLAHSPAGDLAFVEGRFAPSREPGDLRQLIRKILAGHRSFLRRSGLIPPPSRATAALADEPPDPVDLSSEEEPPRPPRMDLRLIAHFIKQNELARPNLEAGCRFSLLRADINKRWTTLRNALESFPLVRHYVTGIDAAANELHTPPEVFAPVYRAARRSGLVHLTYHVGEDFEHLITGIRAVYEAVTFLDLRDGNRVGHGTAVGIDPKLWLERCPPVLRLRRGDRLDDLVFAYQRLLEEPKATGILGRLQDEIQRLARLVYDRELDCHLLWTAWKLRRLDPLCLPQADLPLWWSPVDDEMEEYWELRRERETVRAAFDLFGRYHGPEVVAKSRELEPANRDILDADLLRCLQESVLREIRERNVVIETLPTSNVRISFYRTFKEHHAFRWLGLEPGGQSPSVSVGSDDPGIFACSLRGEFMHLYREMLRLTGSEREAIARLDHLNETGRIYRFG
;
A
#
# COMPACT_ATOMS: atom_id res chain seq x y z
N MET A 1 19.04 -16.36 4.37
CA MET A 1 20.36 -16.27 3.68
C MET A 1 20.39 -17.19 2.46
N GLU A 2 19.83 -18.40 2.56
CA GLU A 2 19.89 -19.43 1.50
C GLU A 2 19.27 -18.99 0.16
N THR A 3 18.15 -18.25 0.19
CA THR A 3 17.48 -17.74 -1.04
C THR A 3 18.18 -16.56 -1.69
N ARG A 4 19.11 -15.88 -1.01
CA ARG A 4 19.66 -14.58 -1.44
C ARG A 4 20.28 -14.65 -2.83
N VAL A 5 21.33 -15.45 -3.02
CA VAL A 5 21.97 -15.58 -4.34
C VAL A 5 21.06 -16.28 -5.36
N ILE A 6 20.17 -17.16 -4.89
CA ILE A 6 19.32 -18.00 -5.75
C ILE A 6 18.17 -17.21 -6.37
N ARG A 7 17.59 -16.24 -5.67
CA ARG A 7 16.49 -15.39 -6.21
C ARG A 7 16.90 -14.61 -7.45
N GLN A 8 18.19 -14.29 -7.58
CA GLN A 8 18.74 -13.57 -8.72
C GLN A 8 18.65 -14.37 -10.02
N LEU A 9 18.46 -15.69 -9.97
CA LEU A 9 18.23 -16.52 -11.15
C LEU A 9 16.91 -16.17 -11.86
N PHE A 10 15.94 -15.62 -11.13
CA PHE A 10 14.68 -15.10 -11.67
C PHE A 10 14.76 -13.61 -12.02
N ARG A 11 15.80 -12.89 -11.58
CA ARG A 11 15.90 -11.43 -11.69
C ARG A 11 17.10 -10.97 -12.51
N ASP A 12 17.72 -11.87 -13.28
CA ASP A 12 18.92 -11.57 -14.04
C ASP A 12 18.62 -10.72 -15.28
N SER A 13 18.48 -9.41 -15.07
CA SER A 13 18.23 -8.43 -16.14
C SER A 13 19.30 -8.46 -17.22
N ALA A 14 20.56 -8.76 -16.88
CA ALA A 14 21.63 -8.85 -17.87
C ALA A 14 21.48 -10.08 -18.78
N SER A 15 21.03 -11.21 -18.23
CA SER A 15 20.66 -12.38 -19.04
C SER A 15 19.41 -12.14 -19.87
N LEU A 16 18.41 -11.42 -19.34
CA LEU A 16 17.24 -11.00 -20.12
C LEU A 16 17.66 -10.19 -21.36
N GLN A 17 18.54 -9.19 -21.18
CA GLN A 17 19.04 -8.38 -22.28
C GLN A 17 19.87 -9.17 -23.31
N ASP A 18 20.61 -10.21 -22.87
CA ASP A 18 21.26 -11.13 -23.80
C ASP A 18 20.23 -11.87 -24.64
N TYR A 19 19.21 -12.46 -24.02
CA TYR A 19 18.15 -13.15 -24.74
C TYR A 19 17.45 -12.24 -25.75
N LEU A 20 17.02 -11.05 -25.34
CA LEU A 20 16.35 -10.08 -26.22
C LEU A 20 17.23 -9.66 -27.41
N ALA A 21 18.55 -9.63 -27.22
CA ALA A 21 19.51 -9.40 -28.30
C ALA A 21 19.84 -10.66 -29.14
N GLY A 22 19.13 -11.77 -28.92
CA GLY A 22 19.32 -13.04 -29.62
C GLY A 22 20.55 -13.84 -29.17
N ARG A 23 21.14 -13.51 -28.01
CA ARG A 23 22.24 -14.26 -27.39
C ARG A 23 21.70 -15.18 -26.31
N GLU A 24 22.14 -16.44 -26.29
CA GLU A 24 21.73 -17.40 -25.27
C GLU A 24 22.83 -17.52 -24.20
N PRO A 25 22.64 -16.99 -22.99
CA PRO A 25 23.65 -17.08 -21.92
C PRO A 25 23.89 -18.54 -21.51
N SER A 26 25.16 -18.88 -21.29
CA SER A 26 25.55 -20.18 -20.76
C SER A 26 25.15 -20.32 -19.30
N VAL A 27 24.99 -21.57 -18.83
CA VAL A 27 24.72 -21.86 -17.41
C VAL A 27 25.76 -21.23 -16.48
N GLY A 28 27.05 -21.28 -16.87
CA GLY A 28 28.12 -20.61 -16.12
C GLY A 28 27.96 -19.09 -16.04
N THR A 29 27.47 -18.45 -17.10
CA THR A 29 27.17 -17.01 -17.11
C THR A 29 26.01 -16.68 -16.18
N VAL A 30 24.91 -17.43 -16.23
CA VAL A 30 23.75 -17.23 -15.34
C VAL A 30 24.15 -17.41 -13.86
N LYS A 31 24.88 -18.49 -13.54
CA LYS A 31 25.42 -18.73 -12.19
C LYS A 31 26.33 -17.60 -11.70
N ARG A 32 27.19 -17.08 -12.58
CA ARG A 32 28.09 -15.95 -12.26
C ARG A 32 27.30 -14.67 -11.99
N ARG A 33 26.31 -14.35 -12.83
CA ARG A 33 25.51 -13.13 -12.71
C ARG A 33 24.66 -13.12 -11.45
N ALA A 34 24.10 -14.27 -11.04
CA ALA A 34 23.37 -14.38 -9.79
C ALA A 34 24.17 -13.88 -8.57
N LEU A 35 25.47 -14.21 -8.52
CA LEU A 35 26.39 -13.70 -7.50
C LEU A 35 26.60 -12.18 -7.61
N VAL A 36 26.86 -11.67 -8.82
CA VAL A 36 27.14 -10.25 -9.05
C VAL A 36 25.93 -9.38 -8.68
N LEU A 37 24.73 -9.84 -9.02
CA LEU A 37 23.48 -9.13 -8.71
C LEU A 37 23.21 -9.11 -7.22
N GLU A 38 23.37 -10.23 -6.51
CA GLU A 38 23.14 -10.25 -5.06
C GLU A 38 24.18 -9.40 -4.32
N ARG A 39 25.43 -9.34 -4.82
CA ARG A 39 26.48 -8.50 -4.24
C ARG A 39 26.22 -7.00 -4.42
N ALA A 40 25.47 -6.61 -5.45
CA ALA A 40 25.04 -5.22 -5.60
C ALA A 40 23.97 -4.81 -4.56
N ILE A 41 23.24 -5.78 -3.99
CA ILE A 41 22.22 -5.56 -2.96
C ILE A 41 22.85 -5.65 -1.55
N ASP A 42 23.64 -6.68 -1.30
CA ASP A 42 24.25 -6.94 0.01
C ASP A 42 25.76 -7.19 -0.15
N TYR A 43 26.51 -6.09 -0.03
CA TYR A 43 27.96 -6.03 -0.19
C TYR A 43 28.74 -6.45 1.06
N GLU A 44 28.06 -6.60 2.21
CA GLU A 44 28.70 -6.95 3.50
C GLU A 44 29.01 -8.44 3.62
N VAL A 45 28.34 -9.29 2.83
CA VAL A 45 28.57 -10.74 2.82
C VAL A 45 29.77 -11.10 1.92
N PRO A 46 30.74 -11.90 2.43
CA PRO A 46 31.88 -12.36 1.63
C PRO A 46 31.47 -13.26 0.45
N ASP A 47 32.16 -13.11 -0.69
CA ASP A 47 31.90 -13.85 -1.94
C ASP A 47 31.83 -15.37 -1.77
N HIS A 48 32.70 -15.95 -0.95
CA HIS A 48 32.77 -17.40 -0.75
C HIS A 48 31.48 -17.94 -0.11
N VAL A 49 30.78 -17.14 0.71
CA VAL A 49 29.50 -17.51 1.31
C VAL A 49 28.46 -17.70 0.21
N TYR A 50 28.28 -16.69 -0.65
CA TYR A 50 27.33 -16.79 -1.77
C TYR A 50 27.70 -17.90 -2.75
N ARG A 51 28.99 -18.10 -3.05
CA ARG A 51 29.44 -19.20 -3.93
C ARG A 51 29.10 -20.55 -3.33
N ASN A 52 29.39 -20.78 -2.05
CA ASN A 52 29.11 -22.05 -1.39
C ASN A 52 27.60 -22.37 -1.38
N TRP A 53 26.75 -21.38 -1.09
CA TRP A 53 25.29 -21.56 -1.15
C TRP A 53 24.82 -21.89 -2.57
N ARG A 54 25.26 -21.13 -3.57
CA ARG A 54 24.90 -21.35 -4.97
C ARG A 54 25.37 -22.72 -5.46
N ASP A 55 26.65 -23.04 -5.26
CA ASP A 55 27.27 -24.24 -5.81
C ASP A 55 26.81 -25.50 -5.06
N GLY A 56 26.46 -25.38 -3.78
CA GLY A 56 25.79 -26.45 -3.03
C GLY A 56 24.41 -26.83 -3.57
N LEU A 57 23.70 -25.90 -4.20
CA LEU A 57 22.36 -26.15 -4.76
C LEU A 57 22.38 -26.48 -6.26
N ILE A 58 23.14 -25.70 -7.04
CA ILE A 58 23.14 -25.77 -8.50
C ILE A 58 24.54 -25.95 -9.10
N GLY A 59 25.55 -26.30 -8.32
CA GLY A 59 26.94 -26.49 -8.80
C GLY A 59 27.01 -27.42 -10.01
N ASP A 60 26.37 -28.58 -9.91
CA ASP A 60 26.38 -29.62 -10.94
C ASP A 60 25.40 -29.38 -12.10
N ALA A 61 24.57 -28.32 -12.06
CA ALA A 61 23.61 -28.04 -13.12
C ALA A 61 24.32 -27.80 -14.46
N GLN A 62 23.94 -28.57 -15.49
CA GLN A 62 24.51 -28.53 -16.85
C GLN A 62 23.62 -27.81 -17.86
N ASP A 63 22.32 -27.66 -17.56
CA ASP A 63 21.33 -26.99 -18.41
C ASP A 63 20.51 -25.96 -17.61
N ILE A 64 19.76 -25.11 -18.34
CA ILE A 64 18.96 -24.03 -17.72
C ILE A 64 17.83 -24.60 -16.85
N TRP A 65 17.23 -25.73 -17.25
CA TRP A 65 16.20 -26.37 -16.45
C TRP A 65 16.73 -26.82 -15.09
N SER A 66 17.92 -27.42 -15.02
CA SER A 66 18.54 -27.86 -13.77
C SER A 66 18.81 -26.70 -12.83
N VAL A 67 19.18 -25.53 -13.38
CA VAL A 67 19.34 -24.28 -12.61
C VAL A 67 18.00 -23.80 -12.04
N LEU A 68 16.98 -23.67 -12.89
CA LEU A 68 15.65 -23.23 -12.47
C LEU A 68 15.01 -24.20 -11.47
N ARG A 69 15.13 -25.50 -11.72
CA ARG A 69 14.63 -26.56 -10.85
C ARG A 69 15.27 -26.48 -9.48
N GLY A 70 16.59 -26.34 -9.38
CA GLY A 70 17.26 -26.18 -8.10
C GLY A 70 16.76 -24.96 -7.31
N ALA A 71 16.57 -23.83 -7.99
CA ALA A 71 15.99 -22.64 -7.37
C ALA A 71 14.55 -22.87 -6.88
N LEU A 72 13.69 -23.44 -7.71
CA LEU A 72 12.30 -23.73 -7.36
C LEU A 72 12.19 -24.80 -6.26
N ASP A 73 13.08 -25.79 -6.24
CA ASP A 73 13.19 -26.79 -5.17
C ASP A 73 13.48 -26.11 -3.83
N LEU A 74 14.48 -25.21 -3.80
CA LEU A 74 14.80 -24.44 -2.59
C LEU A 74 13.59 -23.65 -2.08
N TYR A 75 12.91 -22.89 -2.96
CA TYR A 75 11.75 -22.09 -2.54
C TYR A 75 10.60 -22.97 -2.03
N ALA A 76 10.29 -24.05 -2.73
CA ALA A 76 9.24 -24.97 -2.32
C ALA A 76 9.58 -25.69 -1.00
N ASP A 77 10.83 -26.10 -0.79
CA ASP A 77 11.28 -26.75 0.44
C ASP A 77 11.35 -25.78 1.61
N GLN A 78 11.79 -24.54 1.38
CA GLN A 78 11.94 -23.56 2.44
C GLN A 78 10.60 -22.97 2.88
N TYR A 79 9.73 -22.61 1.95
CA TYR A 79 8.54 -21.80 2.24
C TYR A 79 7.21 -22.53 2.10
N VAL A 80 7.08 -23.53 1.23
CA VAL A 80 5.76 -24.11 0.95
C VAL A 80 5.50 -25.33 1.84
N ARG A 81 4.30 -25.41 2.39
CA ARG A 81 3.81 -26.53 3.20
C ARG A 81 2.49 -27.03 2.64
N PHE A 82 2.17 -28.27 2.97
CA PHE A 82 0.88 -28.85 2.64
C PHE A 82 0.25 -29.55 3.84
N SER A 83 -1.03 -29.28 4.07
CA SER A 83 -1.89 -30.04 4.98
C SER A 83 -3.00 -30.72 4.18
N GLY A 84 -2.85 -32.02 3.92
CA GLY A 84 -3.66 -32.71 2.93
C GLY A 84 -3.51 -32.07 1.54
N ASP A 85 -4.63 -31.65 0.94
CA ASP A 85 -4.64 -30.97 -0.37
C ASP A 85 -4.49 -29.44 -0.27
N ARG A 86 -4.46 -28.87 0.93
CA ARG A 86 -4.32 -27.42 1.14
C ARG A 86 -2.85 -27.02 1.12
N ILE A 87 -2.52 -26.06 0.25
CA ILE A 87 -1.21 -25.39 0.20
C ILE A 87 -1.19 -24.22 1.19
N SER A 88 -0.05 -24.00 1.84
CA SER A 88 0.18 -22.87 2.74
C SER A 88 1.66 -22.48 2.77
N ILE A 89 1.97 -21.38 3.44
CA ILE A 89 3.36 -20.99 3.71
C ILE A 89 3.80 -21.52 5.09
N ASP A 90 5.08 -21.83 5.22
CA ASP A 90 5.71 -22.19 6.47
C ASP A 90 5.62 -21.02 7.46
N PHE A 91 5.12 -21.33 8.66
CA PHE A 91 4.82 -20.33 9.68
C PHE A 91 6.07 -19.58 10.16
N ASP A 92 7.16 -20.30 10.42
CA ASP A 92 8.40 -19.74 10.95
C ASP A 92 9.14 -18.91 9.88
N ARG A 93 8.95 -19.25 8.61
CA ARG A 93 9.55 -18.54 7.47
C ARG A 93 8.67 -17.44 6.88
N PHE A 94 7.47 -17.19 7.42
CA PHE A 94 6.53 -16.27 6.78
C PHE A 94 7.04 -14.82 6.69
N GLY A 95 7.84 -14.36 7.66
CA GLY A 95 8.45 -13.02 7.62
C GLY A 95 9.50 -12.89 6.51
N ASP A 96 10.28 -13.95 6.30
CA ASP A 96 11.23 -14.03 5.18
C ASP A 96 10.47 -14.12 3.84
N TRP A 97 9.39 -14.89 3.78
CA TRP A 97 8.52 -14.99 2.61
C TRP A 97 7.96 -13.63 2.18
N GLN A 98 7.46 -12.81 3.12
CA GLN A 98 6.99 -11.45 2.82
C GLN A 98 8.06 -10.60 2.15
N ASN A 99 9.33 -10.79 2.51
CA ASN A 99 10.46 -10.12 1.86
C ASN A 99 10.81 -10.68 0.48
N GLU A 100 10.57 -11.96 0.25
CA GLU A 100 10.75 -12.59 -1.06
C GLU A 100 9.64 -12.20 -2.05
N LEU A 101 8.40 -11.97 -1.58
CA LEU A 101 7.29 -11.49 -2.43
C LEU A 101 7.57 -10.14 -3.10
N ALA A 102 8.42 -9.30 -2.50
CA ALA A 102 8.90 -8.07 -3.11
C ALA A 102 9.89 -8.29 -4.25
N ARG A 103 10.42 -9.51 -4.44
CA ARG A 103 11.52 -9.80 -5.38
C ARG A 103 11.18 -10.88 -6.40
N VAL A 104 10.37 -11.86 -6.02
CA VAL A 104 9.98 -12.99 -6.85
C VAL A 104 8.48 -13.22 -6.70
N SER A 105 7.79 -13.31 -7.83
CA SER A 105 6.37 -13.65 -7.90
C SER A 105 6.15 -15.02 -7.25
N PRO A 106 5.11 -15.17 -6.40
CA PRO A 106 4.78 -16.44 -5.79
C PRO A 106 4.20 -17.45 -6.79
N LEU A 107 3.67 -16.97 -7.93
CA LEU A 107 2.98 -17.79 -8.92
C LEU A 107 3.82 -18.98 -9.45
N PRO A 108 5.07 -18.81 -9.95
CA PRO A 108 5.89 -19.94 -10.39
C PRO A 108 6.27 -20.89 -9.26
N ILE A 109 6.46 -20.38 -8.05
CA ILE A 109 6.82 -21.19 -6.87
C ILE A 109 5.65 -22.07 -6.46
N ILE A 110 4.44 -21.50 -6.39
CA ILE A 110 3.19 -22.20 -6.05
C ILE A 110 2.88 -23.26 -7.10
N ALA A 111 2.96 -22.91 -8.39
CA ALA A 111 2.76 -23.87 -9.48
C ALA A 111 3.75 -25.03 -9.39
N TYR A 112 5.03 -24.75 -9.10
CA TYR A 112 6.04 -25.78 -8.96
C TYR A 112 5.82 -26.68 -7.75
N ALA A 113 5.42 -26.11 -6.60
CA ALA A 113 5.11 -26.88 -5.40
C ALA A 113 3.90 -27.82 -5.61
N LEU A 114 2.84 -27.34 -6.28
CA LEU A 114 1.71 -28.17 -6.68
C LEU A 114 2.12 -29.28 -7.63
N PHE A 115 2.95 -28.97 -8.63
CA PHE A 115 3.51 -29.96 -9.54
C PHE A 115 4.34 -31.02 -8.80
N ARG A 116 5.20 -30.62 -7.86
CA ARG A 116 6.02 -31.55 -7.06
C ARG A 116 5.15 -32.49 -6.24
N LYS A 117 4.06 -31.99 -5.67
CA LYS A 117 3.16 -32.77 -4.83
C LYS A 117 2.21 -33.68 -5.61
N PHE A 118 1.54 -33.16 -6.62
CA PHE A 118 0.43 -33.83 -7.30
C PHE A 118 0.76 -34.30 -8.72
N GLY A 119 1.91 -33.90 -9.26
CA GLY A 119 2.25 -34.10 -10.66
C GLY A 119 1.44 -33.19 -11.60
N ALA A 120 1.73 -33.33 -12.89
CA ALA A 120 0.96 -32.66 -13.94
C ALA A 120 -0.28 -33.51 -14.29
N PRO A 121 -1.47 -32.88 -14.46
CA PRO A 121 -2.64 -33.62 -14.90
C PRO A 121 -2.47 -34.15 -16.33
N PRO A 122 -3.21 -35.20 -16.72
CA PRO A 122 -3.34 -35.55 -18.12
C PRO A 122 -3.85 -34.33 -18.90
N ALA A 123 -3.25 -34.02 -20.05
CA ALA A 123 -3.67 -32.94 -20.93
C ALA A 123 -4.96 -33.30 -21.71
N THR A 124 -5.98 -33.78 -21.01
CA THR A 124 -7.35 -33.99 -21.48
C THR A 124 -8.26 -33.04 -20.71
N VAL A 125 -9.35 -32.58 -21.35
CA VAL A 125 -10.34 -31.69 -20.70
C VAL A 125 -10.80 -32.25 -19.36
N ALA A 126 -11.25 -33.51 -19.32
CA ALA A 126 -11.72 -34.15 -18.09
C ALA A 126 -10.62 -34.35 -17.03
N GLY A 127 -9.36 -34.54 -17.44
CA GLY A 127 -8.23 -34.64 -16.50
C GLY A 127 -7.93 -33.30 -15.83
N ILE A 128 -7.97 -32.24 -16.63
CA ILE A 128 -7.73 -30.86 -16.22
C ILE A 128 -8.86 -30.34 -15.34
N GLU A 129 -10.11 -30.54 -15.73
CA GLU A 129 -11.29 -30.11 -14.96
C GLU A 129 -11.25 -30.69 -13.54
N ARG A 130 -11.00 -32.00 -13.41
CA ARG A 130 -10.85 -32.66 -12.10
C ARG A 130 -9.68 -32.10 -11.29
N TYR A 131 -8.56 -31.80 -11.94
CA TYR A 131 -7.40 -31.24 -11.27
C TYR A 131 -7.66 -29.81 -10.79
N ALA A 132 -8.25 -28.98 -11.64
CA ALA A 132 -8.57 -27.59 -11.35
C ALA A 132 -9.58 -27.48 -10.20
N ALA A 133 -10.66 -28.25 -10.24
CA ALA A 133 -11.67 -28.30 -9.19
C ALA A 133 -11.10 -28.70 -7.83
N ARG A 134 -10.08 -29.57 -7.81
CA ARG A 134 -9.48 -30.09 -6.58
C ARG A 134 -8.33 -29.23 -6.04
N HIS A 135 -7.46 -28.72 -6.91
CA HIS A 135 -6.17 -28.14 -6.51
C HIS A 135 -6.01 -26.65 -6.84
N LEU A 136 -6.75 -26.13 -7.83
CA LEU A 136 -6.55 -24.75 -8.31
C LEU A 136 -7.64 -23.79 -7.84
N ARG A 137 -8.82 -24.29 -7.50
CA ARG A 137 -9.94 -23.48 -7.00
C ARG A 137 -9.57 -22.53 -5.84
N PRO A 138 -8.74 -22.93 -4.84
CA PRO A 138 -8.32 -22.01 -3.78
C PRO A 138 -7.43 -20.85 -4.25
N LEU A 139 -6.89 -20.92 -5.47
CA LEU A 139 -5.92 -19.97 -6.03
C LEU A 139 -6.52 -19.17 -7.20
N GLU A 140 -7.84 -19.26 -7.40
CA GLU A 140 -8.56 -18.58 -8.49
C GLU A 140 -8.45 -17.05 -8.38
N HIS A 141 -8.43 -16.55 -7.13
CA HIS A 141 -8.53 -15.11 -6.86
C HIS A 141 -7.31 -14.53 -6.17
N THR A 142 -6.35 -15.33 -5.69
CA THR A 142 -5.10 -14.80 -5.14
C THR A 142 -4.02 -15.88 -5.06
N VAL A 143 -2.78 -15.48 -5.28
CA VAL A 143 -1.58 -16.30 -4.99
C VAL A 143 -0.81 -15.81 -3.76
N LEU A 144 -1.29 -14.78 -3.07
CA LEU A 144 -0.76 -14.30 -1.78
C LEU A 144 -1.21 -15.20 -0.63
N ILE A 145 -0.76 -16.46 -0.66
CA ILE A 145 -1.06 -17.47 0.36
C ILE A 145 -0.33 -17.20 1.67
N THR A 146 -0.96 -17.60 2.77
CA THR A 146 -0.49 -17.38 4.14
C THR A 146 -0.26 -18.73 4.85
N PRO A 147 0.37 -18.74 6.04
CA PRO A 147 0.39 -19.91 6.89
C PRO A 147 -1.02 -20.34 7.30
N ILE A 148 -1.18 -21.62 7.62
CA ILE A 148 -2.39 -22.16 8.25
C ILE A 148 -2.06 -22.43 9.71
N CYS A 149 -2.73 -21.70 10.62
CA CYS A 149 -2.52 -21.80 12.05
C CYS A 149 -3.87 -21.97 12.75
N GLN A 150 -4.12 -23.13 13.36
CA GLN A 150 -5.46 -23.51 13.84
C GLN A 150 -6.11 -22.47 14.78
N PRO A 151 -5.42 -21.87 15.76
CA PRO A 151 -5.99 -20.79 16.59
C PRO A 151 -6.43 -19.56 15.78
N VAL A 152 -5.66 -19.15 14.78
CA VAL A 152 -5.98 -18.00 13.93
C VAL A 152 -7.09 -18.37 12.93
N GLU A 153 -7.09 -19.58 12.38
CA GLU A 153 -8.20 -20.08 11.55
C GLU A 153 -9.51 -20.08 12.33
N ASP A 154 -9.50 -20.52 13.59
CA ASP A 154 -10.69 -20.54 14.44
C ASP A 154 -11.19 -19.12 14.74
N LEU A 155 -10.27 -18.17 15.02
CA LEU A 155 -10.61 -16.76 15.18
C LEU A 155 -11.29 -16.20 13.92
N ILE A 156 -10.70 -16.41 12.74
CA ILE A 156 -11.24 -15.96 11.45
C ILE A 156 -12.59 -16.63 11.17
N ALA A 157 -12.71 -17.94 11.41
CA ALA A 157 -13.94 -18.68 11.17
C ALA A 157 -15.09 -18.19 12.07
N ARG A 158 -14.84 -17.95 13.37
CA ARG A 158 -15.87 -17.50 14.31
C ARG A 158 -16.23 -16.04 14.18
N LYS A 159 -15.23 -15.16 14.07
CA LYS A 159 -15.43 -13.70 14.11
C LYS A 159 -15.29 -13.04 12.75
N GLY A 160 -14.40 -13.52 11.91
CA GLY A 160 -13.91 -12.81 10.72
C GLY A 160 -13.04 -11.63 11.11
N LEU A 161 -12.30 -11.08 10.16
CA LEU A 161 -11.40 -9.96 10.39
C LEU A 161 -12.07 -8.62 10.07
N TYR A 162 -11.71 -7.58 10.82
CA TYR A 162 -12.19 -6.22 10.62
C TYR A 162 -11.11 -5.40 9.92
N GLU A 163 -11.28 -5.17 8.61
CA GLU A 163 -10.40 -4.35 7.80
C GLU A 163 -10.74 -2.87 8.03
N THR A 164 -9.94 -2.20 8.85
CA THR A 164 -10.17 -0.81 9.26
C THR A 164 -9.40 0.20 8.42
N HIS A 165 -8.51 -0.24 7.55
CA HIS A 165 -7.71 0.67 6.72
C HIS A 165 -7.29 -0.05 5.43
N LEU A 166 -8.12 0.11 4.39
CA LEU A 166 -7.85 -0.42 3.05
C LEU A 166 -7.98 0.69 2.01
N HIS A 167 -6.91 0.91 1.26
CA HIS A 167 -6.95 1.67 0.02
C HIS A 167 -7.54 0.78 -1.09
N LEU A 168 -8.69 1.18 -1.65
CA LEU A 168 -9.31 0.38 -2.69
C LEU A 168 -8.43 0.35 -3.94
N ASN A 169 -7.86 1.51 -4.32
CA ASN A 169 -6.81 1.59 -5.32
C ASN A 169 -5.49 1.12 -4.71
N GLY A 170 -4.62 0.47 -5.48
CA GLY A 170 -3.39 -0.13 -4.95
C GLY A 170 -3.59 -1.53 -4.34
N SER A 171 -4.80 -2.08 -4.40
CA SER A 171 -5.13 -3.38 -3.77
C SER A 171 -4.86 -4.60 -4.65
N THR A 172 -4.78 -4.46 -5.98
CA THR A 172 -4.64 -5.62 -6.88
C THR A 172 -3.22 -6.19 -6.86
N GLU A 173 -3.10 -7.52 -6.73
CA GLU A 173 -1.79 -8.21 -6.70
C GLU A 173 -1.13 -8.25 -8.08
N VAL A 174 0.21 -8.23 -8.10
CA VAL A 174 1.03 -8.19 -9.32
C VAL A 174 0.70 -9.31 -10.32
N ASP A 175 0.40 -10.51 -9.83
CA ASP A 175 0.17 -11.67 -10.67
C ASP A 175 -1.13 -11.55 -11.48
N LYS A 176 -2.13 -10.82 -10.98
CA LYS A 176 -3.33 -10.48 -11.77
C LYS A 176 -3.07 -9.39 -12.78
N ILE A 177 -2.29 -8.39 -12.40
CA ILE A 177 -1.90 -7.29 -13.30
C ILE A 177 -1.11 -7.86 -14.48
N TRP A 178 -0.25 -8.86 -14.23
CA TRP A 178 0.46 -9.59 -15.26
C TRP A 178 -0.50 -10.26 -16.25
N GLN A 179 -1.55 -10.92 -15.75
CA GLN A 179 -2.56 -11.56 -16.61
C GLN A 179 -3.32 -10.54 -17.46
N ASP A 180 -3.81 -9.46 -16.85
CA ASP A 180 -4.56 -8.42 -17.55
C ASP A 180 -3.67 -7.66 -18.55
N ALA A 181 -2.40 -7.39 -18.22
CA ALA A 181 -1.44 -6.72 -19.11
C ALA A 181 -1.12 -7.57 -20.35
N LEU A 182 -0.97 -8.89 -20.21
CA LEU A 182 -0.75 -9.78 -21.35
C LEU A 182 -2.02 -10.00 -22.19
N ALA A 183 -3.21 -9.87 -21.59
CA ALA A 183 -4.49 -9.97 -22.28
C ALA A 183 -4.85 -8.68 -23.04
N ASN A 184 -4.58 -7.51 -22.46
CA ASN A 184 -4.92 -6.21 -23.06
C ASN A 184 -3.72 -5.26 -23.10
N MET A 185 -2.70 -5.68 -23.86
CA MET A 185 -1.38 -5.03 -23.92
C MET A 185 -1.45 -3.59 -24.45
N ASP A 186 -2.22 -3.33 -25.50
CA ASP A 186 -2.29 -1.99 -26.11
C ASP A 186 -2.85 -0.95 -25.12
N ARG A 187 -3.90 -1.32 -24.40
CA ARG A 187 -4.48 -0.48 -23.35
C ARG A 187 -3.53 -0.29 -22.18
N PHE A 188 -2.90 -1.37 -21.71
CA PHE A 188 -1.91 -1.29 -20.63
C PHE A 188 -0.76 -0.35 -20.97
N ILE A 189 -0.23 -0.42 -22.20
CA ILE A 189 0.83 0.49 -22.68
C ILE A 189 0.34 1.93 -22.77
N ALA A 190 -0.90 2.15 -23.21
CA ALA A 190 -1.49 3.48 -23.27
C ALA A 190 -1.60 4.12 -21.87
N ASP A 191 -2.03 3.35 -20.86
CA ASP A 191 -2.10 3.79 -19.47
C ASP A 191 -0.71 4.19 -18.93
N LEU A 192 0.33 3.40 -19.21
CA LEU A 192 1.71 3.74 -18.86
C LEU A 192 2.19 5.03 -19.55
N GLY A 193 1.87 5.18 -20.84
CA GLY A 193 2.18 6.39 -21.60
C GLY A 193 1.51 7.63 -21.01
N GLN A 194 0.25 7.50 -20.59
CA GLN A 194 -0.50 8.56 -19.93
C GLN A 194 0.10 8.92 -18.55
N ALA A 195 0.51 7.92 -17.76
CA ALA A 195 1.18 8.15 -16.48
C ALA A 195 2.51 8.90 -16.65
N LEU A 196 3.29 8.57 -17.71
CA LEU A 196 4.52 9.27 -18.05
C LEU A 196 4.29 10.72 -18.50
N GLN A 197 3.37 10.93 -19.44
CA GLN A 197 3.06 12.25 -20.00
C GLN A 197 2.48 13.21 -18.95
N GLY A 198 1.87 12.66 -17.89
CA GLY A 198 1.21 13.43 -16.84
C GLY A 198 -0.17 13.85 -17.28
N SER A 199 -1.21 13.26 -16.68
CA SER A 199 -2.60 13.64 -16.96
C SER A 199 -3.00 14.96 -16.30
N ASP A 200 -2.21 15.42 -15.32
CA ASP A 200 -2.47 16.61 -14.51
C ASP A 200 -1.13 17.25 -14.07
N PRO A 201 -0.75 18.45 -14.57
CA PRO A 201 0.45 19.18 -14.17
C PRO A 201 0.31 19.85 -12.79
N GLY A 202 -0.46 19.24 -11.89
CA GLY A 202 -0.72 19.76 -10.55
C GLY A 202 0.52 19.74 -9.63
N PRO A 203 0.48 20.47 -8.50
CA PRO A 203 1.61 20.63 -7.55
C PRO A 203 2.12 19.34 -6.90
N ASN A 204 1.49 18.20 -7.20
CA ASN A 204 1.79 16.88 -6.62
C ASN A 204 2.70 16.00 -7.47
N ARG A 205 3.15 16.48 -8.63
CA ARG A 205 4.22 15.80 -9.36
C ARG A 205 5.53 16.54 -9.07
N PRO A 206 6.47 15.96 -8.29
CA PRO A 206 7.87 16.17 -8.61
C PRO A 206 8.01 15.69 -10.06
N ASP A 207 8.52 16.54 -10.95
CA ASP A 207 8.46 16.36 -12.41
C ASP A 207 8.96 14.97 -12.90
N ASP A 208 9.62 14.17 -12.06
CA ASP A 208 10.32 12.93 -12.41
C ASP A 208 9.95 11.64 -11.63
N LEU A 209 8.98 11.55 -10.70
CA LEU A 209 8.82 10.33 -9.85
C LEU A 209 8.72 8.99 -10.64
N VAL A 210 7.94 8.96 -11.72
CA VAL A 210 7.80 7.76 -12.58
C VAL A 210 9.10 7.50 -13.36
N LEU A 211 9.79 8.55 -13.80
CA LEU A 211 11.07 8.45 -14.49
C LEU A 211 12.16 7.94 -13.54
N GLU A 212 12.21 8.46 -12.32
CA GLU A 212 13.13 8.02 -11.27
C GLU A 212 12.93 6.53 -10.94
N LEU A 213 11.68 6.06 -10.88
CA LEU A 213 11.40 4.63 -10.74
C LEU A 213 12.02 3.84 -11.90
N TYR A 214 11.83 4.27 -13.15
CA TYR A 214 12.35 3.57 -14.31
C TYR A 214 13.88 3.55 -14.35
N GLU A 215 14.52 4.67 -13.99
CA GLU A 215 15.97 4.77 -13.85
C GLU A 215 16.51 3.86 -12.74
N GLN A 216 15.83 3.79 -11.59
CA GLN A 216 16.15 2.86 -10.50
C GLN A 216 16.06 1.40 -10.93
N LEU A 217 15.16 1.08 -11.86
CA LEU A 217 15.03 -0.25 -12.44
C LEU A 217 16.01 -0.50 -13.60
N GLY A 218 16.82 0.48 -13.98
CA GLY A 218 17.80 0.38 -15.05
C GLY A 218 17.20 0.33 -16.46
N MET A 219 15.98 0.85 -16.63
CA MET A 219 15.29 0.95 -17.92
C MET A 219 15.83 2.15 -18.70
N ARG A 220 16.76 1.89 -19.62
CA ARG A 220 17.52 2.90 -20.39
C ARG A 220 16.66 3.69 -21.36
N ASP A 221 15.69 3.04 -22.00
CA ASP A 221 14.74 3.68 -22.92
C ASP A 221 13.37 3.95 -22.24
N GLY A 222 13.31 3.88 -20.89
CA GLY A 222 12.10 4.09 -20.11
C GLY A 222 10.97 3.13 -20.47
N ALA A 223 9.72 3.63 -20.59
CA ALA A 223 8.58 2.79 -20.98
C ALA A 223 8.71 2.17 -22.37
N ALA A 224 9.59 2.67 -23.25
CA ALA A 224 9.73 2.12 -24.61
C ALA A 224 10.26 0.69 -24.62
N GLU A 225 10.90 0.23 -23.53
CA GLU A 225 11.34 -1.16 -23.38
C GLU A 225 10.18 -2.13 -23.11
N LEU A 226 9.11 -1.67 -22.45
CA LEU A 226 8.02 -2.54 -21.99
C LEU A 226 7.17 -3.14 -23.12
N PRO A 227 6.76 -2.41 -24.17
CA PRO A 227 5.99 -2.98 -25.27
C PRO A 227 6.66 -4.20 -25.89
N HIS A 228 7.98 -4.12 -26.12
CA HIS A 228 8.72 -5.23 -26.71
C HIS A 228 8.76 -6.43 -25.76
N GLN A 229 9.08 -6.22 -24.48
CA GLN A 229 9.15 -7.30 -23.50
C GLN A 229 7.79 -7.96 -23.25
N LEU A 230 6.69 -7.20 -23.16
CA LEU A 230 5.34 -7.74 -23.02
C LEU A 230 4.93 -8.55 -24.26
N SER A 231 5.26 -8.08 -25.46
CA SER A 231 5.03 -8.82 -26.70
C SER A 231 5.81 -10.15 -26.72
N VAL A 232 7.07 -10.12 -26.29
CA VAL A 232 7.88 -11.35 -26.12
C VAL A 232 7.24 -12.29 -25.10
N ALA A 233 6.84 -11.79 -23.93
CA ALA A 233 6.21 -12.60 -22.90
C ALA A 233 4.89 -13.24 -23.38
N ARG A 234 4.05 -12.50 -24.11
CA ARG A 234 2.81 -13.01 -24.70
C ARG A 234 3.07 -14.15 -25.69
N ARG A 235 4.06 -13.99 -26.57
CA ARG A 235 4.47 -15.03 -27.54
C ARG A 235 5.06 -16.25 -26.87
N LEU A 236 5.88 -16.05 -25.84
CA LEU A 236 6.41 -17.14 -25.03
C LEU A 236 5.27 -17.89 -24.32
N ARG A 237 4.32 -17.20 -23.70
CA ARG A 237 3.14 -17.80 -23.05
C ARG A 237 2.35 -18.68 -24.01
N LEU A 238 2.11 -18.20 -25.23
CA LEU A 238 1.42 -18.97 -26.27
C LEU A 238 2.25 -20.16 -26.77
N ALA A 239 3.56 -19.99 -27.00
CA ALA A 239 4.45 -21.07 -27.41
C ALA A 239 4.57 -22.17 -26.35
N LEU A 240 4.63 -21.78 -25.06
CA LEU A 240 4.62 -22.71 -23.92
C LEU A 240 3.32 -23.51 -23.87
N ALA A 241 2.16 -22.86 -24.07
CA ALA A 241 0.87 -23.53 -24.13
C ALA A 241 0.81 -24.53 -25.29
N THR A 242 1.21 -24.12 -26.50
CA THR A 242 1.25 -25.00 -27.68
C THR A 242 2.12 -26.22 -27.43
N GLU A 243 3.31 -26.08 -26.85
CA GLU A 243 4.23 -27.21 -26.58
C GLU A 243 3.65 -28.25 -25.61
N VAL A 244 2.81 -27.83 -24.65
CA VAL A 244 2.27 -28.76 -23.64
C VAL A 244 0.90 -29.34 -24.00
N PHE A 245 0.13 -28.66 -24.86
CA PHE A 245 -1.21 -29.10 -25.28
C PHE A 245 -1.23 -29.75 -26.67
N ASP A 246 -0.31 -29.41 -27.57
CA ASP A 246 -0.35 -29.95 -28.92
C ASP A 246 0.07 -31.44 -28.95
N ARG A 247 -0.83 -32.25 -29.51
CA ARG A 247 -0.64 -33.68 -29.74
C ARG A 247 -0.22 -33.99 -31.18
N ALA A 248 -0.35 -33.01 -32.09
CA ALA A 248 -0.06 -33.15 -33.52
C ALA A 248 1.41 -32.95 -33.87
N GLY A 249 2.25 -32.54 -32.92
CA GLY A 249 3.70 -32.40 -33.10
C GLY A 249 4.12 -31.10 -33.79
N VAL A 250 3.25 -30.08 -33.80
CA VAL A 250 3.58 -28.71 -34.24
C VAL A 250 4.52 -28.12 -33.21
N ARG A 251 5.82 -28.14 -33.54
CA ARG A 251 6.83 -27.52 -32.68
C ARG A 251 6.69 -25.99 -32.74
N PRO A 252 6.79 -25.29 -31.61
CA PRO A 252 6.83 -23.84 -31.63
C PRO A 252 8.03 -23.34 -32.48
N PRO A 253 8.01 -22.07 -32.93
CA PRO A 253 9.12 -21.42 -33.62
C PRO A 253 10.39 -21.34 -32.76
N PRO A 254 11.59 -21.39 -33.35
CA PRO A 254 12.86 -21.24 -32.61
C PRO A 254 12.82 -20.07 -31.62
N LEU A 255 13.48 -20.22 -30.47
CA LEU A 255 13.47 -19.19 -29.41
C LEU A 255 13.81 -17.81 -29.98
N ARG A 256 14.85 -17.70 -30.81
CA ARG A 256 15.22 -16.46 -31.51
C ARG A 256 14.03 -15.81 -32.23
N THR A 257 13.19 -16.57 -32.93
CA THR A 257 12.00 -16.04 -33.62
C THR A 257 10.96 -15.49 -32.63
N LEU A 258 10.76 -16.15 -31.50
CA LEU A 258 9.86 -15.69 -30.43
C LEU A 258 10.36 -14.39 -29.76
N LEU A 259 11.69 -14.22 -29.70
CA LEU A 259 12.32 -13.04 -29.11
C LEU A 259 12.37 -11.86 -30.09
N THR A 260 12.69 -12.09 -31.37
CA THR A 260 12.95 -11.01 -32.34
C THR A 260 11.81 -10.71 -33.30
N GLY A 261 10.71 -11.50 -33.29
CA GLY A 261 9.68 -11.39 -34.32
C GLY A 261 9.02 -10.01 -34.39
N PHE A 262 8.81 -9.51 -35.61
CA PHE A 262 7.84 -8.44 -35.92
C PHE A 262 6.65 -9.00 -36.75
N THR A 263 6.65 -10.31 -37.00
CA THR A 263 5.70 -11.01 -37.87
C THR A 263 4.68 -11.78 -37.04
N MET A 264 3.40 -11.66 -37.41
CA MET A 264 2.31 -12.48 -36.89
C MET A 264 2.67 -13.96 -36.99
N LEU A 265 2.62 -14.67 -35.87
CA LEU A 265 2.90 -16.11 -35.81
C LEU A 265 1.65 -16.91 -36.23
N PRO A 266 1.79 -18.13 -36.78
CA PRO A 266 0.64 -18.92 -37.28
C PRO A 266 -0.45 -19.23 -36.25
N PHE A 267 -0.12 -19.10 -34.96
CA PHE A 267 -1.04 -19.28 -33.82
C PHE A 267 -1.56 -17.95 -33.25
N GLU A 268 -1.06 -16.81 -33.71
CA GLU A 268 -1.62 -15.48 -33.44
C GLU A 268 -2.79 -15.19 -34.40
N GLU A 269 -2.80 -15.77 -35.60
CA GLU A 269 -3.95 -15.77 -36.51
C GLU A 269 -5.08 -16.64 -35.94
N GLY A 270 -6.00 -16.03 -35.20
CA GLY A 270 -7.21 -16.67 -34.67
C GLY A 270 -7.27 -16.80 -33.14
N SER A 271 -6.22 -16.42 -32.40
CA SER A 271 -6.34 -16.29 -30.94
C SER A 271 -7.20 -15.06 -30.64
N GLN A 272 -8.35 -15.25 -29.99
CA GLN A 272 -9.05 -14.13 -29.35
C GLN A 272 -8.05 -13.47 -28.40
N THR A 273 -7.69 -12.22 -28.70
CA THR A 273 -6.53 -11.54 -28.11
C THR A 273 -6.62 -11.36 -26.61
N ASP A 274 -7.84 -11.50 -26.06
CA ASP A 274 -8.20 -11.09 -24.71
C ASP A 274 -8.29 -12.28 -23.74
N ARG A 275 -8.04 -13.51 -24.21
CA ARG A 275 -8.20 -14.75 -23.41
C ARG A 275 -6.86 -15.45 -23.13
N HIS A 276 -6.81 -16.18 -22.01
CA HIS A 276 -5.62 -16.94 -21.64
C HIS A 276 -5.43 -18.15 -22.58
N PRO A 277 -4.20 -18.49 -23.04
CA PRO A 277 -3.97 -19.54 -24.05
C PRO A 277 -4.51 -20.93 -23.67
N VAL A 278 -4.57 -21.24 -22.37
CA VAL A 278 -5.15 -22.50 -21.87
C VAL A 278 -6.61 -22.68 -22.32
N GLU A 279 -7.42 -21.61 -22.34
CA GLU A 279 -8.84 -21.69 -22.68
C GLU A 279 -9.07 -22.22 -24.10
N ALA A 280 -8.20 -21.84 -25.04
CA ALA A 280 -8.28 -22.32 -26.43
C ALA A 280 -8.10 -23.85 -26.54
N HIS A 281 -7.46 -24.48 -25.56
CA HIS A 281 -7.20 -25.92 -25.55
C HIS A 281 -8.17 -26.72 -24.68
N VAL A 282 -8.67 -26.13 -23.58
CA VAL A 282 -9.50 -26.85 -22.60
C VAL A 282 -10.98 -26.50 -22.69
N GLY A 283 -11.33 -25.37 -23.31
CA GLY A 283 -12.68 -24.81 -23.32
C GLY A 283 -12.88 -23.73 -22.27
N GLU A 284 -13.76 -22.79 -22.57
CA GLU A 284 -14.13 -21.68 -21.69
C GLU A 284 -14.80 -22.18 -20.41
N GLY A 285 -14.43 -21.60 -19.26
CA GLY A 285 -15.03 -21.91 -17.97
C GLY A 285 -14.62 -23.24 -17.33
N ILE A 286 -13.73 -24.04 -17.94
CA ILE A 286 -13.23 -25.29 -17.31
C ILE A 286 -12.21 -25.00 -16.19
N VAL A 287 -11.37 -23.99 -16.39
CA VAL A 287 -10.44 -23.49 -15.37
C VAL A 287 -10.78 -22.02 -15.16
N HIS A 288 -11.36 -21.72 -14.01
CA HIS A 288 -11.82 -20.36 -13.69
C HIS A 288 -10.65 -19.48 -13.22
N GLY A 289 -10.60 -18.24 -13.72
CA GLY A 289 -9.63 -17.22 -13.31
C GLY A 289 -8.26 -17.33 -13.98
N GLY A 290 -7.72 -16.18 -14.42
CA GLY A 290 -6.42 -16.11 -15.10
C GLY A 290 -5.25 -16.66 -14.29
N LEU A 291 -5.29 -16.52 -12.95
CA LEU A 291 -4.26 -17.08 -12.06
C LEU A 291 -4.22 -18.61 -12.10
N ALA A 292 -5.37 -19.26 -11.94
CA ALA A 292 -5.46 -20.72 -11.98
C ALA A 292 -5.05 -21.28 -13.36
N GLN A 293 -5.41 -20.56 -14.43
CA GLN A 293 -5.02 -20.91 -15.79
C GLN A 293 -3.50 -20.82 -16.00
N GLU A 294 -2.86 -19.76 -15.48
CA GLU A 294 -1.41 -19.60 -15.55
C GLU A 294 -0.69 -20.65 -14.68
N ILE A 295 -1.18 -20.93 -13.47
CA ILE A 295 -0.66 -21.99 -12.60
C ILE A 295 -0.71 -23.35 -13.33
N LEU A 296 -1.83 -23.66 -13.98
CA LEU A 296 -1.98 -24.90 -14.75
C LEU A 296 -0.97 -24.97 -15.90
N LEU A 297 -0.81 -23.87 -16.65
CA LEU A 297 0.17 -23.79 -17.74
C LEU A 297 1.58 -24.12 -17.23
N LEU A 298 2.01 -23.49 -16.14
CA LEU A 298 3.32 -23.73 -15.55
C LEU A 298 3.48 -25.18 -15.03
N ILE A 299 2.46 -25.74 -14.37
CA ILE A 299 2.46 -27.15 -13.94
C ILE A 299 2.69 -28.10 -15.13
N LEU A 300 2.01 -27.87 -16.26
CA LEU A 300 2.16 -28.68 -17.46
C LEU A 300 3.56 -28.53 -18.08
N VAL A 301 4.11 -27.30 -18.10
CA VAL A 301 5.48 -27.03 -18.58
C VAL A 301 6.52 -27.74 -17.71
N TYR A 302 6.40 -27.67 -16.37
CA TYR A 302 7.27 -28.41 -15.46
C TYR A 302 7.17 -29.93 -15.67
N GLY A 303 5.95 -30.44 -15.90
CA GLY A 303 5.72 -31.84 -16.22
C GLY A 303 6.33 -32.29 -17.56
N ARG A 304 6.40 -31.39 -18.55
CA ARG A 304 7.07 -31.63 -19.83
C ARG A 304 8.59 -31.68 -19.64
N LEU A 305 9.17 -30.67 -19.00
CA LEU A 305 10.61 -30.57 -18.72
C LEU A 305 11.14 -31.69 -17.83
N LYS A 306 10.33 -32.19 -16.88
CA LYS A 306 10.70 -33.36 -16.05
C LYS A 306 10.78 -34.66 -16.85
N ARG A 307 9.91 -34.84 -17.86
CA ARG A 307 9.87 -36.06 -18.69
C ARG A 307 10.94 -36.05 -19.77
N HIS A 308 11.18 -34.89 -20.37
CA HIS A 308 12.14 -34.69 -21.43
C HIS A 308 12.87 -33.37 -21.20
N SER A 309 14.18 -33.43 -20.92
CA SER A 309 14.98 -32.21 -20.85
C SER A 309 15.04 -31.60 -22.25
N ASP A 310 14.48 -30.40 -22.38
CA ASP A 310 14.49 -29.60 -23.59
C ASP A 310 15.02 -28.22 -23.21
N ASP A 311 16.29 -27.97 -23.56
CA ASP A 311 16.96 -26.70 -23.22
C ASP A 311 16.26 -25.50 -23.87
N ARG A 312 15.65 -25.67 -25.04
CA ARG A 312 14.92 -24.60 -25.71
C ARG A 312 13.66 -24.24 -24.93
N LEU A 313 12.89 -25.23 -24.48
CA LEU A 313 11.72 -25.01 -23.64
C LEU A 313 12.11 -24.40 -22.28
N ALA A 314 13.21 -24.88 -21.70
CA ALA A 314 13.74 -24.35 -20.44
C ALA A 314 14.15 -22.88 -20.55
N ARG A 315 14.80 -22.49 -21.65
CA ARG A 315 15.14 -21.09 -21.93
C ARG A 315 13.92 -20.23 -22.21
N ALA A 316 12.92 -20.74 -22.94
CA ALA A 316 11.67 -20.01 -23.16
C ALA A 316 10.97 -19.71 -21.82
N LEU A 317 10.90 -20.69 -20.92
CA LEU A 317 10.41 -20.50 -19.57
C LEU A 317 11.30 -19.52 -18.78
N HIS A 318 12.62 -19.63 -18.88
CA HIS A 318 13.54 -18.72 -18.19
C HIS A 318 13.29 -17.26 -18.60
N VAL A 319 13.21 -16.97 -19.89
CA VAL A 319 12.94 -15.61 -20.39
C VAL A 319 11.58 -15.11 -19.90
N TYR A 320 10.55 -15.95 -19.95
CA TYR A 320 9.23 -15.58 -19.45
C TYR A 320 9.25 -15.19 -17.96
N LEU A 321 9.94 -15.98 -17.13
CA LEU A 321 10.11 -15.68 -15.71
C LEU A 321 10.99 -14.46 -15.46
N LEU A 322 12.03 -14.22 -16.29
CA LEU A 322 12.85 -13.02 -16.19
C LEU A 322 12.04 -11.75 -16.48
N ILE A 323 11.18 -11.74 -17.51
CA ILE A 323 10.34 -10.56 -17.80
C ILE A 323 9.40 -10.28 -16.63
N LEU A 324 8.76 -11.32 -16.08
CA LEU A 324 7.87 -11.19 -14.91
C LEU A 324 8.62 -10.65 -13.68
N ASN A 325 9.77 -11.21 -13.32
CA ASN A 325 10.41 -10.94 -12.02
C ASN A 325 11.50 -9.85 -12.06
N ALA A 326 12.19 -9.68 -13.19
CA ALA A 326 13.26 -8.69 -13.33
C ALA A 326 12.72 -7.31 -13.77
N THR A 327 11.60 -7.28 -14.48
CA THR A 327 11.05 -6.03 -15.04
C THR A 327 9.65 -5.72 -14.53
N PHE A 328 8.69 -6.66 -14.65
CA PHE A 328 7.29 -6.36 -14.37
C PHE A 328 6.98 -6.23 -12.87
N LEU A 329 7.48 -7.15 -12.05
CA LEU A 329 7.23 -7.15 -10.61
C LEU A 329 7.77 -5.90 -9.91
N PRO A 330 9.00 -5.43 -10.18
CA PRO A 330 9.53 -4.21 -9.57
C PRO A 330 8.81 -2.91 -9.97
N LEU A 331 7.99 -2.93 -11.03
CA LEU A 331 7.09 -1.84 -11.37
C LEU A 331 5.79 -1.86 -10.55
N CYS A 332 5.43 -3.02 -9.99
CA CYS A 332 4.14 -3.23 -9.34
C CYS A 332 4.22 -3.34 -7.82
N VAL A 333 5.35 -3.77 -7.26
CA VAL A 333 5.52 -4.07 -5.84
C VAL A 333 6.72 -3.31 -5.31
N GLN A 334 6.55 -2.62 -4.18
CA GLN A 334 7.64 -1.89 -3.54
C GLN A 334 8.74 -2.85 -3.09
N GLN A 335 9.96 -2.58 -3.54
CA GLN A 335 11.13 -3.38 -3.24
C GLN A 335 11.56 -3.19 -1.78
N ALA A 336 12.23 -4.18 -1.20
CA ALA A 336 12.64 -4.12 0.21
C ALA A 336 13.73 -3.06 0.47
N GLU A 337 14.42 -2.61 -0.57
CA GLU A 337 15.48 -1.61 -0.54
C GLU A 337 14.96 -0.19 -0.80
N GLN A 338 13.67 -0.05 -1.16
CA GLN A 338 12.99 1.22 -1.42
C GLN A 338 12.30 1.69 -0.13
N PHE A 339 12.95 2.58 0.63
CA PHE A 339 12.45 3.07 1.93
C PHE A 339 11.93 4.52 1.86
N GLY A 340 10.92 4.83 2.67
CA GLY A 340 10.28 6.15 2.76
C GLY A 340 9.05 6.31 1.88
N PHE A 341 8.21 7.31 2.20
CA PHE A 341 6.92 7.49 1.53
C PHE A 341 7.08 7.89 0.05
N GLU A 342 8.10 8.68 -0.30
CA GLU A 342 8.34 9.04 -1.71
C GLU A 342 8.62 7.81 -2.59
N GLN A 343 9.26 6.77 -2.04
CA GLN A 343 9.45 5.51 -2.77
C GLN A 343 8.13 4.79 -3.01
N PHE A 344 7.27 4.73 -1.99
CA PHE A 344 5.92 4.21 -2.10
C PHE A 344 5.08 5.00 -3.13
N GLN A 345 5.15 6.33 -3.10
CA GLN A 345 4.36 7.21 -3.96
C GLN A 345 4.61 6.96 -5.46
N LYS A 346 5.79 6.49 -5.85
CA LYS A 346 6.08 6.12 -7.25
C LYS A 346 5.14 5.03 -7.79
N PHE A 347 4.70 4.10 -6.94
CA PHE A 347 3.80 3.01 -7.31
C PHE A 347 2.35 3.46 -7.43
N THR A 348 1.96 4.53 -6.73
CA THR A 348 0.58 5.05 -6.78
C THR A 348 0.31 5.87 -8.05
N VAL A 349 1.37 6.35 -8.71
CA VAL A 349 1.27 7.25 -9.89
C VAL A 349 1.81 6.68 -11.20
N ASN A 350 2.33 5.44 -11.23
CA ASN A 350 2.97 4.87 -12.43
C ASN A 350 2.00 4.21 -13.44
N GLY A 351 0.71 4.16 -13.14
CA GLY A 351 -0.33 3.69 -14.06
C GLY A 351 -0.46 2.17 -14.24
N VAL A 352 0.44 1.35 -13.66
CA VAL A 352 0.46 -0.11 -13.89
C VAL A 352 -0.82 -0.82 -13.43
N ARG A 353 -1.61 -0.21 -12.53
CA ARG A 353 -2.83 -0.81 -11.97
C ARG A 353 -4.12 -0.37 -12.63
N TRP A 354 -4.12 0.71 -13.42
CA TRP A 354 -5.35 1.36 -13.88
C TRP A 354 -6.28 0.40 -14.61
N LEU A 355 -5.76 -0.35 -15.58
CA LEU A 355 -6.48 -1.40 -16.30
C LEU A 355 -7.11 -2.46 -15.38
N SER A 356 -6.31 -3.07 -14.50
CA SER A 356 -6.76 -4.18 -13.65
C SER A 356 -7.76 -3.73 -12.59
N GLU A 357 -7.58 -2.51 -12.10
CA GLU A 357 -8.37 -2.00 -10.99
C GLU A 357 -9.76 -1.54 -11.42
N GLU A 358 -10.07 -1.32 -12.69
CA GLU A 358 -11.44 -0.92 -13.09
C GLU A 358 -12.56 -1.84 -12.56
N SER A 359 -12.27 -3.13 -12.35
CA SER A 359 -13.20 -4.10 -11.80
C SER A 359 -13.10 -4.23 -10.28
N TYR A 360 -13.95 -3.52 -9.54
CA TYR A 360 -14.06 -3.67 -8.09
C TYR A 360 -14.44 -5.10 -7.63
N ALA A 361 -15.22 -5.84 -8.43
CA ALA A 361 -15.57 -7.23 -8.10
C ALA A 361 -14.31 -8.12 -8.01
N LYS A 362 -13.38 -8.00 -8.98
CA LYS A 362 -12.10 -8.72 -8.95
C LYS A 362 -11.26 -8.37 -7.72
N ARG A 363 -11.31 -7.10 -7.28
CA ARG A 363 -10.62 -6.63 -6.06
C ARG A 363 -11.20 -7.30 -4.81
N PHE A 364 -12.53 -7.29 -4.63
CA PHE A 364 -13.18 -7.94 -3.48
C PHE A 364 -12.98 -9.45 -3.43
N HIS A 365 -13.00 -10.13 -4.59
CA HIS A 365 -12.65 -11.55 -4.67
C HIS A 365 -11.20 -11.84 -4.22
N GLN A 366 -10.25 -10.94 -4.48
CA GLN A 366 -8.87 -11.08 -3.98
C GLN A 366 -8.78 -10.97 -2.47
N LEU A 367 -9.46 -9.96 -1.92
CA LEU A 367 -9.43 -9.64 -0.50
C LEU A 367 -10.07 -10.76 0.33
N ALA A 368 -11.11 -11.41 -0.23
CA ALA A 368 -11.71 -12.61 0.32
C ALA A 368 -10.85 -13.84 0.02
N HIS A 369 -9.80 -14.04 0.83
CA HIS A 369 -8.84 -15.16 0.67
C HIS A 369 -9.50 -16.55 0.64
N SER A 370 -10.61 -16.76 1.38
CA SER A 370 -11.42 -17.97 1.30
C SER A 370 -12.78 -17.73 0.63
N PRO A 371 -13.38 -18.75 -0.01
CA PRO A 371 -14.72 -18.67 -0.58
C PRO A 371 -15.83 -18.31 0.43
N ALA A 372 -15.61 -18.57 1.73
CA ALA A 372 -16.55 -18.23 2.80
C ALA A 372 -16.42 -16.77 3.27
N GLY A 373 -15.38 -16.05 2.83
CA GLY A 373 -15.05 -14.70 3.26
C GLY A 373 -14.29 -14.68 4.59
N ASP A 374 -13.05 -14.20 4.56
CA ASP A 374 -12.20 -14.06 5.76
C ASP A 374 -12.51 -12.77 6.54
N LEU A 375 -13.06 -11.76 5.84
CA LEU A 375 -13.36 -10.45 6.42
C LEU A 375 -14.81 -10.41 6.86
N ALA A 376 -15.05 -9.97 8.09
CA ALA A 376 -16.38 -9.61 8.58
C ALA A 376 -16.79 -8.25 8.02
N PHE A 377 -15.86 -7.30 7.99
CA PHE A 377 -16.12 -5.89 7.66
C PHE A 377 -14.94 -5.29 6.89
N VAL A 378 -15.24 -4.35 5.99
CA VAL A 378 -14.28 -3.67 5.12
C VAL A 378 -14.54 -2.18 5.08
N GLU A 379 -13.51 -1.40 5.38
CA GLU A 379 -13.50 0.05 5.22
C GLU A 379 -12.64 0.45 4.01
N GLY A 380 -13.30 0.61 2.87
CA GLY A 380 -12.64 0.97 1.61
C GLY A 380 -12.47 2.49 1.46
N ARG A 381 -11.24 2.94 1.27
CA ARG A 381 -10.93 4.36 1.02
C ARG A 381 -10.99 4.71 -0.45
N PHE A 382 -11.62 5.85 -0.75
CA PHE A 382 -11.70 6.40 -2.11
C PHE A 382 -11.51 7.92 -2.08
N ALA A 383 -10.92 8.49 -3.13
CA ALA A 383 -10.76 9.94 -3.24
C ALA A 383 -12.04 10.59 -3.83
N PRO A 384 -12.68 11.55 -3.14
CA PRO A 384 -13.89 12.19 -3.64
C PRO A 384 -13.56 13.14 -4.80
N SER A 385 -14.33 13.08 -5.90
CA SER A 385 -14.17 14.00 -7.04
C SER A 385 -14.69 15.41 -6.72
N ARG A 386 -14.10 16.42 -7.38
CA ARG A 386 -14.62 17.79 -7.42
C ARG A 386 -15.98 17.84 -8.13
N GLU A 387 -16.17 16.97 -9.12
CA GLU A 387 -17.32 16.97 -10.01
C GLU A 387 -18.39 15.98 -9.53
N PRO A 388 -19.64 16.43 -9.27
CA PRO A 388 -20.69 15.57 -8.73
C PRO A 388 -21.02 14.34 -9.58
N GLY A 389 -20.89 14.44 -10.91
CA GLY A 389 -21.12 13.32 -11.82
C GLY A 389 -20.13 12.17 -11.60
N ASP A 390 -18.85 12.51 -11.55
CA ASP A 390 -17.75 11.57 -11.37
C ASP A 390 -17.80 10.90 -10.00
N LEU A 391 -18.09 11.67 -8.94
CA LEU A 391 -18.26 11.12 -7.59
C LEU A 391 -19.36 10.04 -7.57
N ARG A 392 -20.53 10.34 -8.15
CA ARG A 392 -21.64 9.38 -8.20
C ARG A 392 -21.29 8.16 -9.05
N GLN A 393 -20.59 8.34 -10.17
CA GLN A 393 -20.18 7.22 -11.02
C GLN A 393 -19.17 6.31 -10.30
N LEU A 394 -18.21 6.89 -9.57
CA LEU A 394 -17.24 6.15 -8.79
C LEU A 394 -17.93 5.30 -7.70
N ILE A 395 -18.80 5.90 -6.89
CA ILE A 395 -19.53 5.18 -5.84
C ILE A 395 -20.38 4.05 -6.46
N ARG A 396 -21.10 4.31 -7.57
CA ARG A 396 -21.86 3.26 -8.27
C ARG A 396 -20.98 2.09 -8.70
N LYS A 397 -19.79 2.34 -9.27
CA LYS A 397 -18.86 1.29 -9.69
C LYS A 397 -18.41 0.43 -8.51
N ILE A 398 -18.09 1.06 -7.36
CA ILE A 398 -17.69 0.35 -6.14
C ILE A 398 -18.82 -0.56 -5.65
N LEU A 399 -20.02 0.00 -5.46
CA LEU A 399 -21.17 -0.73 -4.93
C LEU A 399 -21.64 -1.85 -5.86
N ALA A 400 -21.63 -1.62 -7.18
CA ALA A 400 -21.96 -2.63 -8.17
C ALA A 400 -20.97 -3.80 -8.15
N GLY A 401 -19.67 -3.50 -8.01
CA GLY A 401 -18.63 -4.52 -7.87
C GLY A 401 -18.77 -5.34 -6.58
N HIS A 402 -19.07 -4.68 -5.46
CA HIS A 402 -19.33 -5.34 -4.16
C HIS A 402 -20.55 -6.27 -4.22
N ARG A 403 -21.68 -5.78 -4.77
CA ARG A 403 -22.90 -6.59 -4.91
C ARG A 403 -22.69 -7.82 -5.81
N SER A 404 -21.95 -7.65 -6.91
CA SER A 404 -21.57 -8.76 -7.79
C SER A 404 -20.73 -9.81 -7.06
N PHE A 405 -19.73 -9.36 -6.30
CA PHE A 405 -18.91 -10.23 -5.45
C PHE A 405 -19.75 -11.01 -4.42
N LEU A 406 -20.66 -10.33 -3.70
CA LEU A 406 -21.50 -10.98 -2.68
C LEU A 406 -22.39 -12.07 -3.29
N ARG A 407 -22.99 -11.82 -4.46
CA ARG A 407 -23.82 -12.81 -5.17
C ARG A 407 -23.02 -14.01 -5.63
N ARG A 408 -21.87 -13.77 -6.28
CA ARG A 408 -21.00 -14.83 -6.79
C ARG A 408 -20.44 -15.71 -5.66
N SER A 409 -20.20 -15.11 -4.49
CA SER A 409 -19.73 -15.81 -3.30
C SER A 409 -20.87 -16.49 -2.51
N GLY A 410 -22.12 -16.37 -2.97
CA GLY A 410 -23.30 -16.93 -2.28
C GLY A 410 -23.60 -16.28 -0.92
N LEU A 411 -23.05 -15.09 -0.65
CA LEU A 411 -23.26 -14.35 0.60
C LEU A 411 -24.61 -13.62 0.63
N ILE A 412 -25.21 -13.38 -0.54
CA ILE A 412 -26.58 -12.85 -0.69
C ILE A 412 -27.34 -13.64 -1.77
N PRO A 413 -28.68 -13.73 -1.69
CA PRO A 413 -29.47 -14.49 -2.66
C PRO A 413 -29.40 -13.91 -4.07
N PRO A 414 -29.55 -14.74 -5.12
CA PRO A 414 -29.65 -14.29 -6.50
C PRO A 414 -30.92 -13.45 -6.72
N PRO A 415 -30.95 -12.56 -7.74
CA PRO A 415 -32.12 -11.75 -8.04
C PRO A 415 -33.31 -12.63 -8.42
N SER A 416 -34.52 -12.22 -8.02
CA SER A 416 -35.80 -12.96 -8.17
C SER A 416 -36.25 -13.25 -9.61
N ARG A 417 -35.47 -12.82 -10.63
CA ARG A 417 -35.77 -12.99 -12.06
C ARG A 417 -34.66 -13.60 -12.91
N ALA A 418 -33.56 -14.10 -12.34
CA ALA A 418 -32.46 -14.68 -13.13
C ALA A 418 -32.35 -16.20 -12.99
N THR A 419 -32.33 -16.89 -14.13
CA THR A 419 -31.85 -18.26 -14.30
C THR A 419 -30.34 -18.32 -14.07
N ALA A 420 -29.86 -19.41 -13.48
CA ALA A 420 -28.48 -19.59 -13.07
C ALA A 420 -27.45 -19.44 -14.21
N ALA A 421 -26.33 -18.79 -13.84
CA ALA A 421 -24.96 -18.93 -14.36
C ALA A 421 -24.59 -18.33 -15.73
N LEU A 422 -23.80 -17.24 -15.71
CA LEU A 422 -22.64 -16.99 -16.61
C LEU A 422 -21.62 -16.06 -15.90
N ALA A 423 -20.33 -16.23 -16.19
CA ALA A 423 -19.20 -15.61 -15.48
C ALA A 423 -18.95 -14.11 -15.81
N ASP A 424 -19.60 -13.59 -16.85
CA ASP A 424 -19.36 -12.25 -17.43
C ASP A 424 -20.58 -11.31 -17.44
N GLU A 425 -21.57 -11.54 -16.55
CA GLU A 425 -22.65 -10.56 -16.41
C GLU A 425 -22.11 -9.19 -15.97
N PRO A 426 -22.60 -8.08 -16.57
CA PRO A 426 -22.22 -6.74 -16.18
C PRO A 426 -22.52 -6.50 -14.69
N PRO A 427 -21.77 -5.58 -14.03
CA PRO A 427 -22.01 -5.26 -12.64
C PRO A 427 -23.49 -4.93 -12.40
N ASP A 428 -24.01 -5.36 -11.26
CA ASP A 428 -25.40 -5.12 -10.93
C ASP A 428 -25.70 -3.61 -10.98
N PRO A 429 -26.74 -3.17 -11.73
CA PRO A 429 -27.08 -1.77 -11.75
C PRO A 429 -27.42 -1.30 -10.34
N VAL A 430 -26.79 -0.20 -9.91
CA VAL A 430 -27.03 0.43 -8.62
C VAL A 430 -27.69 1.78 -8.86
N ASP A 431 -28.94 1.90 -8.41
CA ASP A 431 -29.61 3.18 -8.28
C ASP A 431 -29.33 3.79 -6.90
N LEU A 432 -28.60 4.90 -6.88
CA LEU A 432 -28.23 5.60 -5.64
C LEU A 432 -29.43 6.25 -4.94
N SER A 433 -30.53 6.52 -5.66
CA SER A 433 -31.77 7.02 -5.08
C SER A 433 -32.67 5.92 -4.51
N SER A 434 -32.30 4.64 -4.66
CA SER A 434 -33.09 3.55 -4.10
C SER A 434 -33.18 3.68 -2.57
N GLU A 435 -34.41 3.57 -2.07
CA GLU A 435 -34.72 3.46 -0.65
C GLU A 435 -34.78 2.00 -0.18
N GLU A 436 -34.54 1.03 -1.09
CA GLU A 436 -34.44 -0.38 -0.71
C GLU A 436 -33.33 -0.57 0.32
N GLU A 437 -33.63 -1.35 1.38
CA GLU A 437 -32.64 -1.62 2.41
C GLU A 437 -31.43 -2.35 1.80
N PRO A 438 -30.20 -1.83 2.01
CA PRO A 438 -28.99 -2.48 1.50
C PRO A 438 -28.84 -3.89 2.08
N PRO A 439 -28.24 -4.83 1.33
CA PRO A 439 -27.97 -6.15 1.85
C PRO A 439 -27.06 -6.06 3.07
N ARG A 440 -27.36 -6.84 4.12
CA ARG A 440 -26.51 -7.00 5.30
C ARG A 440 -25.85 -8.38 5.26
N PRO A 441 -24.72 -8.54 4.54
CA PRO A 441 -24.10 -9.85 4.43
C PRO A 441 -23.47 -10.27 5.76
N PRO A 442 -23.37 -11.58 6.05
CA PRO A 442 -22.71 -12.07 7.27
C PRO A 442 -21.18 -11.85 7.27
N ARG A 443 -20.61 -11.59 6.09
CA ARG A 443 -19.19 -11.37 5.81
C ARG A 443 -19.06 -10.28 4.77
N MET A 444 -17.92 -9.59 4.75
CA MET A 444 -17.61 -8.54 3.78
C MET A 444 -18.63 -7.40 3.79
N ASP A 445 -19.12 -6.99 4.96
CA ASP A 445 -19.92 -5.76 5.07
C ASP A 445 -19.03 -4.55 4.76
N LEU A 446 -19.46 -3.70 3.83
CA LEU A 446 -18.64 -2.64 3.25
C LEU A 446 -19.09 -1.27 3.77
N ARG A 447 -18.12 -0.47 4.19
CA ARG A 447 -18.26 0.99 4.33
C ARG A 447 -17.14 1.70 3.59
N LEU A 448 -17.40 2.95 3.23
CA LEU A 448 -16.54 3.78 2.41
C LEU A 448 -16.11 5.01 3.19
N ILE A 449 -14.81 5.29 3.13
CA ILE A 449 -14.21 6.46 3.76
C ILE A 449 -13.72 7.40 2.66
N ALA A 450 -14.22 8.65 2.68
CA ALA A 450 -13.83 9.64 1.68
C ALA A 450 -12.48 10.26 2.06
N HIS A 451 -11.49 10.01 1.22
CA HIS A 451 -10.09 10.22 1.51
C HIS A 451 -9.54 11.45 0.75
N PHE A 452 -9.32 12.55 1.46
CA PHE A 452 -8.82 13.81 0.91
C PHE A 452 -7.30 13.78 0.72
N ILE A 453 -6.82 14.24 -0.43
CA ILE A 453 -5.42 14.11 -0.83
C ILE A 453 -4.60 15.33 -0.39
N LYS A 454 -3.55 15.10 0.40
CA LYS A 454 -2.52 16.08 0.77
C LYS A 454 -1.75 16.53 -0.47
N GLN A 455 -1.47 17.83 -0.55
CA GLN A 455 -0.77 18.41 -1.68
C GLN A 455 0.27 19.43 -1.27
N ASN A 456 1.39 19.46 -2.02
CA ASN A 456 2.41 20.47 -1.80
C ASN A 456 1.85 21.86 -2.06
N GLU A 457 2.32 22.82 -1.28
CA GLU A 457 2.02 24.22 -1.56
C GLU A 457 2.77 24.66 -2.82
N LEU A 458 2.12 25.44 -3.70
CA LEU A 458 2.78 26.00 -4.87
C LEU A 458 4.03 26.79 -4.46
N ALA A 459 5.10 26.66 -5.27
CA ALA A 459 6.39 27.32 -5.05
C ALA A 459 6.24 28.84 -4.92
N ARG A 460 5.34 29.43 -5.72
CA ARG A 460 4.86 30.80 -5.51
C ARG A 460 3.45 30.71 -4.92
N PRO A 461 3.26 30.96 -3.61
CA PRO A 461 1.91 31.03 -3.06
C PRO A 461 1.14 32.08 -3.85
N ASN A 462 -0.12 31.78 -4.19
CA ASN A 462 -0.96 32.78 -4.84
C ASN A 462 -1.20 33.90 -3.82
N LEU A 463 -0.43 34.99 -3.95
CA LEU A 463 -0.46 36.12 -3.03
C LEU A 463 -1.82 36.83 -3.04
N GLU A 464 -2.63 36.64 -4.08
CA GLU A 464 -4.01 37.12 -4.14
C GLU A 464 -4.95 36.38 -3.16
N ALA A 465 -4.60 35.14 -2.77
CA ALA A 465 -5.43 34.28 -1.94
C ALA A 465 -5.10 34.33 -0.43
N GLY A 466 -4.18 35.20 -0.03
CA GLY A 466 -4.06 35.72 1.34
C GLY A 466 -3.53 34.79 2.46
N CYS A 467 -3.35 33.49 2.21
CA CYS A 467 -2.79 32.57 3.23
C CYS A 467 -2.10 31.32 2.66
N ARG A 468 -1.43 30.57 3.55
CA ARG A 468 -0.80 29.28 3.23
C ARG A 468 -1.83 28.24 2.78
N PHE A 469 -1.48 27.46 1.76
CA PHE A 469 -2.31 26.39 1.20
C PHE A 469 -3.69 26.83 0.70
N SER A 470 -3.88 28.11 0.37
CA SER A 470 -5.19 28.67 0.00
C SER A 470 -5.89 27.92 -1.13
N LEU A 471 -5.17 27.52 -2.19
CA LEU A 471 -5.74 26.74 -3.30
C LEU A 471 -6.14 25.33 -2.87
N LEU A 472 -5.36 24.68 -2.02
CA LEU A 472 -5.68 23.36 -1.49
C LEU A 472 -6.89 23.43 -0.55
N ARG A 473 -6.95 24.43 0.34
CA ARG A 473 -8.12 24.69 1.20
C ARG A 473 -9.39 24.86 0.35
N ALA A 474 -9.32 25.66 -0.72
CA ALA A 474 -10.44 25.84 -1.65
C ALA A 474 -10.85 24.53 -2.36
N ASP A 475 -9.87 23.71 -2.76
CA ASP A 475 -10.15 22.40 -3.36
C ASP A 475 -10.85 21.44 -2.37
N ILE A 476 -10.31 21.30 -1.16
CA ILE A 476 -10.88 20.44 -0.13
C ILE A 476 -12.32 20.90 0.17
N ASN A 477 -12.57 22.20 0.30
CA ASN A 477 -13.92 22.76 0.48
C ASN A 477 -14.86 22.43 -0.70
N LYS A 478 -14.39 22.51 -1.95
CA LYS A 478 -15.19 22.11 -3.13
C LYS A 478 -15.55 20.62 -3.09
N ARG A 479 -14.57 19.75 -2.83
CA ARG A 479 -14.78 18.29 -2.72
C ARG A 479 -15.71 17.93 -1.56
N TRP A 480 -15.55 18.57 -0.42
CA TRP A 480 -16.44 18.41 0.73
C TRP A 480 -17.87 18.79 0.38
N THR A 481 -18.08 19.94 -0.27
CA THR A 481 -19.40 20.38 -0.72
C THR A 481 -20.05 19.37 -1.67
N THR A 482 -19.29 18.87 -2.65
CA THR A 482 -19.75 17.84 -3.58
C THR A 482 -20.13 16.54 -2.86
N LEU A 483 -19.35 16.12 -1.86
CA LEU A 483 -19.64 14.93 -1.04
C LEU A 483 -20.87 15.12 -0.14
N ARG A 484 -20.94 16.24 0.58
CA ARG A 484 -22.05 16.60 1.47
C ARG A 484 -23.38 16.60 0.70
N ASN A 485 -23.42 17.24 -0.46
CA ASN A 485 -24.61 17.24 -1.31
C ASN A 485 -25.01 15.81 -1.73
N ALA A 486 -24.05 14.93 -1.99
CA ALA A 486 -24.35 13.53 -2.31
C ALA A 486 -24.88 12.74 -1.10
N LEU A 487 -24.33 12.97 0.09
CA LEU A 487 -24.82 12.38 1.36
C LEU A 487 -26.25 12.84 1.68
N GLU A 488 -26.59 14.09 1.39
CA GLU A 488 -27.93 14.65 1.60
C GLU A 488 -28.93 14.17 0.54
N SER A 489 -28.50 13.98 -0.70
CA SER A 489 -29.39 13.67 -1.83
C SER A 489 -29.64 12.18 -2.06
N PHE A 490 -28.72 11.29 -1.64
CA PHE A 490 -28.76 9.87 -2.00
C PHE A 490 -28.67 8.95 -0.77
N PRO A 491 -29.77 8.24 -0.40
CA PRO A 491 -29.80 7.35 0.76
C PRO A 491 -28.71 6.28 0.74
N LEU A 492 -28.40 5.68 -0.41
CA LEU A 492 -27.33 4.69 -0.52
C LEU A 492 -25.95 5.30 -0.26
N VAL A 493 -25.70 6.53 -0.70
CA VAL A 493 -24.42 7.21 -0.44
C VAL A 493 -24.28 7.43 1.06
N ARG A 494 -25.34 7.91 1.73
CA ARG A 494 -25.37 8.09 3.19
C ARG A 494 -25.18 6.80 3.97
N HIS A 495 -25.68 5.68 3.45
CA HIS A 495 -25.52 4.38 4.10
C HIS A 495 -24.07 3.86 4.02
N TYR A 496 -23.47 3.92 2.83
CA TYR A 496 -22.15 3.34 2.60
C TYR A 496 -21.00 4.28 2.96
N VAL A 497 -21.14 5.59 2.75
CA VAL A 497 -20.09 6.57 3.08
C VAL A 497 -20.27 7.05 4.50
N THR A 498 -19.44 6.54 5.41
CA THR A 498 -19.61 6.74 6.87
C THR A 498 -18.56 7.65 7.49
N GLY A 499 -17.46 7.94 6.81
CA GLY A 499 -16.41 8.78 7.38
C GLY A 499 -15.55 9.50 6.35
N ILE A 500 -14.66 10.34 6.86
CA ILE A 500 -13.63 11.03 6.08
C ILE A 500 -12.23 10.74 6.62
N ASP A 501 -11.26 10.91 5.73
CA ASP A 501 -9.84 10.73 5.96
C ASP A 501 -9.04 11.78 5.19
N ALA A 502 -7.77 11.99 5.55
CA ALA A 502 -6.82 12.70 4.72
C ALA A 502 -5.45 12.03 4.74
N ALA A 503 -4.89 11.76 3.54
CA ALA A 503 -3.57 11.16 3.37
C ALA A 503 -2.92 11.53 2.03
N ALA A 504 -2.03 10.68 1.52
CA ALA A 504 -0.88 11.01 0.69
C ALA A 504 0.28 11.59 1.53
N ASN A 505 1.31 12.11 0.86
CA ASN A 505 2.58 12.46 1.47
C ASN A 505 2.39 13.43 2.66
N GLU A 506 2.80 12.99 3.85
CA GLU A 506 2.61 13.75 5.09
C GLU A 506 3.45 15.02 5.16
N LEU A 507 4.58 15.05 4.45
CA LEU A 507 5.48 16.22 4.38
C LEU A 507 4.87 17.38 3.58
N HIS A 508 3.84 17.11 2.76
CA HIS A 508 3.26 18.10 1.87
C HIS A 508 2.28 19.04 2.57
N THR A 509 1.50 18.55 3.54
CA THR A 509 0.39 19.32 4.09
C THR A 509 0.20 19.06 5.59
N PRO A 510 0.26 20.08 6.44
CA PRO A 510 0.01 19.93 7.87
C PRO A 510 -1.49 19.76 8.20
N PRO A 511 -1.83 19.19 9.36
CA PRO A 511 -3.23 18.94 9.75
C PRO A 511 -4.13 20.18 9.78
N GLU A 512 -3.58 21.37 10.08
CA GLU A 512 -4.31 22.66 10.10
C GLU A 512 -5.04 22.99 8.79
N VAL A 513 -4.63 22.41 7.66
CA VAL A 513 -5.27 22.64 6.35
C VAL A 513 -6.63 21.95 6.26
N PHE A 514 -6.80 20.83 6.97
CA PHE A 514 -8.01 20.01 6.93
C PHE A 514 -8.97 20.31 8.08
N ALA A 515 -8.54 21.04 9.11
CA ALA A 515 -9.34 21.34 10.29
C ALA A 515 -10.74 21.93 9.99
N PRO A 516 -10.91 22.88 9.04
CA PRO A 516 -12.23 23.41 8.70
C PRO A 516 -13.18 22.34 8.15
N VAL A 517 -12.70 21.48 7.24
CA VAL A 517 -13.53 20.40 6.64
C VAL A 517 -13.87 19.32 7.66
N TYR A 518 -12.98 18.99 8.60
CA TYR A 518 -13.28 18.03 9.66
C TYR A 518 -14.35 18.57 10.62
N ARG A 519 -14.31 19.87 10.94
CA ARG A 519 -15.39 20.52 11.70
C ARG A 519 -16.70 20.53 10.91
N ALA A 520 -16.67 20.90 9.64
CA ALA A 520 -17.87 20.94 8.78
C ALA A 520 -18.51 19.53 8.63
N ALA A 521 -17.69 18.49 8.47
CA ALA A 521 -18.15 17.10 8.44
C ALA A 521 -18.87 16.71 9.73
N ARG A 522 -18.28 17.03 10.89
CA ARG A 522 -18.89 16.77 12.19
C ARG A 522 -20.22 17.52 12.36
N ARG A 523 -20.29 18.80 11.98
CA ARG A 523 -21.53 19.62 12.01
C ARG A 523 -22.62 19.02 11.11
N SER A 524 -22.23 18.41 10.00
CA SER A 524 -23.15 17.72 9.07
C SER A 524 -23.54 16.30 9.52
N GLY A 525 -23.10 15.85 10.71
CA GLY A 525 -23.42 14.54 11.27
C GLY A 525 -22.48 13.41 10.83
N LEU A 526 -21.46 13.69 10.03
CA LEU A 526 -20.42 12.72 9.65
C LEU A 526 -19.31 12.74 10.71
N VAL A 527 -19.51 11.96 11.76
CA VAL A 527 -18.69 12.01 13.00
C VAL A 527 -17.50 11.06 12.99
N HIS A 528 -17.43 10.14 12.02
CA HIS A 528 -16.34 9.19 11.92
C HIS A 528 -15.17 9.79 11.14
N LEU A 529 -14.13 10.21 11.86
CA LEU A 529 -12.98 10.93 11.33
C LEU A 529 -11.72 10.10 11.56
N THR A 530 -10.91 9.95 10.53
CA THR A 530 -9.54 9.41 10.63
C THR A 530 -8.57 10.34 9.92
N TYR A 531 -7.28 10.31 10.23
CA TYR A 531 -6.28 11.15 9.56
C TYR A 531 -4.93 10.43 9.56
N HIS A 532 -4.29 10.27 8.40
CA HIS A 532 -2.95 9.68 8.35
C HIS A 532 -1.92 10.65 8.88
N VAL A 533 -1.19 10.25 9.91
CA VAL A 533 -0.14 11.08 10.47
C VAL A 533 0.87 10.28 11.27
N GLY A 534 2.12 10.72 11.21
CA GLY A 534 3.23 10.12 11.89
C GLY A 534 3.76 8.88 11.19
N GLU A 535 3.40 8.63 9.92
CA GLU A 535 4.01 7.57 9.12
C GLU A 535 5.40 7.97 8.60
N ASP A 536 5.50 9.16 8.02
CA ASP A 536 6.70 9.71 7.40
C ASP A 536 6.98 11.12 7.94
N PHE A 537 8.24 11.39 8.27
CA PHE A 537 8.66 12.62 8.95
C PHE A 537 10.16 12.83 8.83
N GLU A 538 10.57 14.10 8.67
CA GLU A 538 11.99 14.45 8.56
C GLU A 538 12.73 14.24 9.90
N HIS A 539 12.12 14.63 11.03
CA HIS A 539 12.65 14.45 12.37
C HIS A 539 11.59 13.82 13.29
N LEU A 540 11.99 13.02 14.28
CA LEU A 540 11.03 12.33 15.16
C LEU A 540 10.12 13.30 15.93
N ILE A 541 10.66 14.42 16.39
CA ILE A 541 9.86 15.52 16.99
C ILE A 541 8.80 16.03 16.01
N THR A 542 9.13 16.22 14.74
CA THR A 542 8.17 16.63 13.68
C THR A 542 7.02 15.65 13.58
N GLY A 543 7.31 14.35 13.51
CA GLY A 543 6.28 13.31 13.44
C GLY A 543 5.40 13.27 14.69
N ILE A 544 5.99 13.37 15.89
CA ILE A 544 5.24 13.39 17.16
C ILE A 544 4.35 14.64 17.24
N ARG A 545 4.88 15.81 16.85
CA ARG A 545 4.13 17.07 16.78
C ARG A 545 2.97 16.96 15.81
N ALA A 546 3.19 16.42 14.61
CA ALA A 546 2.14 16.27 13.60
C ALA A 546 0.98 15.40 14.13
N VAL A 547 1.28 14.30 14.84
CA VAL A 547 0.23 13.48 15.47
C VAL A 547 -0.56 14.28 16.50
N TYR A 548 0.12 15.07 17.34
CA TYR A 548 -0.53 15.97 18.29
C TYR A 548 -1.39 17.03 17.59
N GLU A 549 -0.90 17.65 16.51
CA GLU A 549 -1.64 18.62 15.70
C GLU A 549 -2.88 17.99 15.09
N ALA A 550 -2.81 16.78 14.55
CA ALA A 550 -3.97 16.09 14.01
C ALA A 550 -5.04 15.86 15.07
N VAL A 551 -4.65 15.29 16.22
CA VAL A 551 -5.57 15.03 17.34
C VAL A 551 -6.20 16.32 17.86
N THR A 552 -5.42 17.40 17.96
CA THR A 552 -5.87 18.67 18.56
C THR A 552 -6.61 19.58 17.59
N PHE A 553 -6.09 19.79 16.39
CA PHE A 553 -6.62 20.77 15.42
C PHE A 553 -7.84 20.22 14.67
N LEU A 554 -7.85 18.91 14.38
CA LEU A 554 -9.01 18.24 13.80
C LEU A 554 -10.04 17.85 14.87
N ASP A 555 -9.68 18.01 16.14
CA ASP A 555 -10.50 17.71 17.31
C ASP A 555 -10.98 16.24 17.28
N LEU A 556 -10.03 15.33 17.05
CA LEU A 556 -10.30 13.89 17.04
C LEU A 556 -10.65 13.42 18.45
N ARG A 557 -11.75 12.67 18.55
CA ARG A 557 -12.30 12.17 19.82
C ARG A 557 -13.15 10.92 19.61
N ASP A 558 -13.39 10.19 20.69
CA ASP A 558 -14.40 9.13 20.83
C ASP A 558 -14.57 8.25 19.59
N GLY A 559 -13.62 7.35 19.39
CA GLY A 559 -13.62 6.39 18.29
C GLY A 559 -13.16 6.95 16.95
N ASN A 560 -12.79 8.24 16.86
CA ASN A 560 -11.97 8.74 15.76
C ASN A 560 -10.59 8.08 15.74
N ARG A 561 -9.89 8.16 14.60
CA ARG A 561 -8.67 7.40 14.34
C ARG A 561 -7.48 8.24 13.88
N VAL A 562 -6.29 7.75 14.20
CA VAL A 562 -5.02 8.19 13.62
C VAL A 562 -4.49 7.05 12.76
N GLY A 563 -4.26 7.31 11.47
CA GLY A 563 -3.61 6.37 10.55
C GLY A 563 -2.12 6.27 10.86
N HIS A 564 -1.61 5.04 10.98
CA HIS A 564 -0.22 4.67 11.31
C HIS A 564 0.25 5.07 12.71
N GLY A 565 0.44 6.36 12.97
CA GLY A 565 0.99 6.84 14.25
C GLY A 565 2.42 6.35 14.55
N THR A 566 3.22 6.02 13.52
CA THR A 566 4.57 5.45 13.72
C THR A 566 5.47 6.35 14.57
N ALA A 567 5.39 7.67 14.42
CA ALA A 567 6.21 8.62 15.16
C ALA A 567 5.99 8.56 16.68
N VAL A 568 4.77 8.26 17.14
CA VAL A 568 4.48 8.08 18.57
C VAL A 568 4.72 6.63 19.04
N GLY A 569 5.02 5.72 18.11
CA GLY A 569 5.26 4.30 18.36
C GLY A 569 6.73 3.88 18.28
N ILE A 570 7.49 4.38 17.33
CA ILE A 570 8.85 3.88 17.05
C ILE A 570 9.77 4.01 18.26
N ASP A 571 10.69 3.08 18.44
CA ASP A 571 11.71 3.23 19.48
C ASP A 571 12.68 4.37 19.12
N PRO A 572 12.80 5.45 19.93
CA PRO A 572 13.75 6.51 19.68
C PRO A 572 15.19 6.02 19.53
N LYS A 573 15.60 4.94 20.23
CA LYS A 573 16.95 4.37 20.04
C LYS A 573 17.13 3.82 18.63
N LEU A 574 16.15 3.03 18.17
CA LEU A 574 16.13 2.47 16.82
C LEU A 574 16.15 3.60 15.76
N TRP A 575 15.37 4.66 15.96
CA TRP A 575 15.35 5.79 15.05
C TRP A 575 16.69 6.54 15.05
N LEU A 576 17.23 6.89 16.22
CA LEU A 576 18.52 7.58 16.36
C LEU A 576 19.68 6.79 15.75
N GLU A 577 19.68 5.47 15.86
CA GLU A 577 20.71 4.61 15.27
C GLU A 577 20.70 4.63 13.74
N ARG A 578 19.53 4.77 13.11
CA ARG A 578 19.33 4.60 11.66
C ARG A 578 19.19 5.91 10.90
N CYS A 579 18.72 6.97 11.55
CA CYS A 579 18.57 8.30 10.96
C CYS A 579 19.93 9.00 10.81
N PRO A 580 20.23 9.77 9.74
CA PRO A 580 21.47 10.54 9.64
C PRO A 580 21.71 11.49 10.84
N PRO A 581 22.97 11.72 11.29
CA PRO A 581 23.27 12.53 12.48
C PRO A 581 22.84 14.00 12.36
N VAL A 582 22.90 14.55 11.15
CA VAL A 582 22.47 15.91 10.85
C VAL A 582 21.47 15.86 9.70
N LEU A 583 20.30 16.43 9.95
CA LEU A 583 19.20 16.56 9.01
C LEU A 583 19.12 18.01 8.51
N ARG A 584 18.31 18.23 7.48
CA ARG A 584 17.97 19.58 7.02
C ARG A 584 16.46 19.76 7.11
N LEU A 585 16.05 20.67 7.99
CA LEU A 585 14.65 20.96 8.22
C LEU A 585 14.35 22.39 7.75
N ARG A 586 13.10 22.64 7.37
CA ARG A 586 12.62 24.01 7.16
C ARG A 586 12.68 24.78 8.48
N ARG A 587 13.12 26.04 8.47
CA ARG A 587 13.24 26.86 9.70
C ARG A 587 11.95 26.92 10.50
N GLY A 588 10.82 27.03 9.81
CA GLY A 588 9.50 27.08 10.44
C GLY A 588 9.14 25.78 11.15
N ASP A 589 9.31 24.63 10.48
CA ASP A 589 9.05 23.32 11.07
C ASP A 589 9.96 23.06 12.26
N ARG A 590 11.24 23.43 12.15
CA ARG A 590 12.18 23.33 13.28
C ARG A 590 11.76 24.23 14.45
N LEU A 591 11.32 25.46 14.19
CA LEU A 591 10.83 26.36 15.23
C LEU A 591 9.62 25.75 15.95
N ASP A 592 8.64 25.26 15.19
CA ASP A 592 7.43 24.66 15.72
C ASP A 592 7.73 23.38 16.51
N ASP A 593 8.65 22.53 16.03
CA ASP A 593 9.13 21.33 16.72
C ASP A 593 9.71 21.67 18.10
N LEU A 594 10.56 22.70 18.20
CA LEU A 594 11.20 23.08 19.45
C LEU A 594 10.23 23.77 20.40
N VAL A 595 9.32 24.62 19.89
CA VAL A 595 8.25 25.22 20.71
C VAL A 595 7.35 24.12 21.29
N PHE A 596 6.99 23.13 20.48
CA PHE A 596 6.23 21.96 20.93
C PHE A 596 6.99 21.16 21.99
N ALA A 597 8.25 20.80 21.72
CA ALA A 597 9.06 20.03 22.64
C ALA A 597 9.26 20.76 23.97
N TYR A 598 9.60 22.05 23.94
CA TYR A 598 9.76 22.88 25.13
C TYR A 598 8.49 22.89 25.98
N GLN A 599 7.32 23.12 25.36
CA GLN A 599 6.06 23.18 26.10
C GLN A 599 5.68 21.84 26.72
N ARG A 600 5.89 20.71 26.01
CA ARG A 600 5.56 19.37 26.52
C ARG A 600 6.54 18.87 27.59
N LEU A 601 7.77 19.37 27.59
CA LEU A 601 8.82 18.99 28.53
C LEU A 601 8.98 19.96 29.71
N LEU A 602 8.22 21.06 29.76
CA LEU A 602 8.34 22.08 30.80
C LEU A 602 8.19 21.52 32.23
N GLU A 603 7.30 20.54 32.39
CA GLU A 603 7.00 19.88 33.67
C GLU A 603 7.72 18.52 33.83
N GLU A 604 8.52 18.10 32.85
CA GLU A 604 9.24 16.83 32.89
C GLU A 604 10.58 16.99 33.63
N PRO A 605 10.77 16.36 34.82
CA PRO A 605 11.99 16.52 35.60
C PRO A 605 13.27 16.13 34.84
N LYS A 606 13.18 15.16 33.93
CA LYS A 606 14.32 14.75 33.09
C LYS A 606 14.79 15.84 32.13
N ALA A 607 13.92 16.79 31.78
CA ALA A 607 14.20 17.83 30.79
C ALA A 607 14.83 19.10 31.37
N THR A 608 14.89 19.27 32.70
CA THR A 608 15.34 20.53 33.34
C THR A 608 16.70 21.02 32.80
N GLY A 609 17.63 20.10 32.53
CA GLY A 609 18.96 20.43 32.01
C GLY A 609 19.00 20.92 30.56
N ILE A 610 17.94 20.70 29.76
CA ILE A 610 17.91 21.06 28.34
C ILE A 610 16.97 22.21 28.00
N LEU A 611 16.03 22.56 28.88
CA LEU A 611 15.02 23.61 28.62
C LEU A 611 15.64 24.96 28.24
N GLY A 612 16.72 25.38 28.91
CA GLY A 612 17.42 26.63 28.56
C GLY A 612 18.01 26.62 27.15
N ARG A 613 18.59 25.48 26.73
CA ARG A 613 19.13 25.31 25.37
C ARG A 613 18.02 25.33 24.32
N LEU A 614 16.87 24.71 24.61
CA LEU A 614 15.70 24.76 23.72
C LEU A 614 15.20 26.19 23.58
N GLN A 615 15.09 26.93 24.68
CA GLN A 615 14.65 28.33 24.69
C GLN A 615 15.59 29.24 23.86
N ASP A 616 16.90 29.11 24.03
CA ASP A 616 17.89 29.87 23.26
C ASP A 616 17.75 29.60 21.75
N GLU A 617 17.55 28.34 21.38
CA GLU A 617 17.39 27.94 19.99
C GLU A 617 16.05 28.41 19.41
N ILE A 618 14.96 28.35 20.17
CA ILE A 618 13.65 28.92 19.78
C ILE A 618 13.79 30.42 19.52
N GLN A 619 14.48 31.17 20.38
CA GLN A 619 14.67 32.61 20.19
C GLN A 619 15.55 32.92 18.97
N ARG A 620 16.56 32.09 18.69
CA ARG A 620 17.38 32.21 17.47
C ARG A 620 16.53 31.99 16.22
N LEU A 621 15.73 30.93 16.19
CA LEU A 621 14.85 30.60 15.07
C LEU A 621 13.75 31.64 14.87
N ALA A 622 13.15 32.12 15.96
CA ALA A 622 12.15 33.18 15.92
C ALA A 622 12.72 34.47 15.30
N ARG A 623 13.97 34.85 15.65
CA ARG A 623 14.66 35.97 15.00
C ARG A 623 14.83 35.77 13.50
N LEU A 624 15.13 34.55 13.05
CA LEU A 624 15.31 34.26 11.62
C LEU A 624 13.99 34.22 10.85
N VAL A 625 12.90 33.81 11.48
CA VAL A 625 11.59 33.63 10.81
C VAL A 625 10.73 34.90 10.90
N TYR A 626 10.79 35.63 12.02
CA TYR A 626 9.92 36.78 12.33
C TYR A 626 10.66 38.11 12.54
N ASP A 627 11.99 38.14 12.35
CA ASP A 627 12.87 39.32 12.51
C ASP A 627 12.89 39.92 13.93
N ARG A 628 12.47 39.13 14.91
CA ARG A 628 12.50 39.52 16.32
C ARG A 628 12.54 38.30 17.22
N GLU A 629 13.04 38.50 18.43
CA GLU A 629 12.87 37.51 19.49
C GLU A 629 11.39 37.48 19.90
N LEU A 630 10.89 36.27 20.09
CA LEU A 630 9.54 35.99 20.54
C LEU A 630 9.61 35.06 21.74
N ASP A 631 8.72 35.32 22.70
CA ASP A 631 8.56 34.47 23.86
C ASP A 631 7.94 33.12 23.49
N CYS A 632 8.36 32.05 24.17
CA CYS A 632 7.91 30.69 23.88
C CYS A 632 6.40 30.52 24.12
N HIS A 633 5.83 31.16 25.14
CA HIS A 633 4.40 31.08 25.43
C HIS A 633 3.57 31.83 24.36
N LEU A 634 4.07 32.96 23.86
CA LEU A 634 3.44 33.67 22.74
C LEU A 634 3.43 32.82 21.46
N LEU A 635 4.57 32.21 21.12
CA LEU A 635 4.70 31.30 19.97
C LEU A 635 3.74 30.10 20.10
N TRP A 636 3.73 29.44 21.26
CA TRP A 636 2.81 28.33 21.54
C TRP A 636 1.33 28.74 21.41
N THR A 637 0.97 29.90 21.95
CA THR A 637 -0.42 30.38 21.91
C THR A 637 -0.85 30.71 20.48
N ALA A 638 0.03 31.34 19.68
CA ALA A 638 -0.22 31.61 18.28
C ALA A 638 -0.28 30.32 17.43
N TRP A 639 0.56 29.34 17.72
CA TRP A 639 0.56 28.04 17.04
C TRP A 639 -0.78 27.31 17.22
N LYS A 640 -1.36 27.31 18.42
CA LYS A 640 -2.68 26.71 18.67
C LYS A 640 -3.83 27.35 17.87
N LEU A 641 -3.70 28.61 17.46
CA LEU A 641 -4.71 29.30 16.64
C LEU A 641 -4.74 28.78 15.19
N ARG A 642 -3.73 28.01 14.76
CA ARG A 642 -3.71 27.43 13.42
C ARG A 642 -4.82 26.41 13.15
N ARG A 643 -5.54 25.96 14.19
CA ARG A 643 -6.79 25.21 14.03
C ARG A 643 -7.89 25.99 13.30
N LEU A 644 -7.86 27.32 13.31
CA LEU A 644 -8.85 28.19 12.68
C LEU A 644 -8.67 28.26 11.16
N ASP A 645 -9.72 28.63 10.41
CA ASP A 645 -9.58 28.84 8.97
C ASP A 645 -8.98 30.22 8.65
N PRO A 646 -7.74 30.30 8.11
CA PRO A 646 -7.15 31.58 7.72
C PRO A 646 -7.84 32.22 6.50
N LEU A 647 -8.67 31.50 5.74
CA LEU A 647 -9.47 32.10 4.66
C LEU A 647 -10.52 33.08 5.19
N CYS A 648 -10.86 32.99 6.48
CA CYS A 648 -11.77 33.90 7.17
C CYS A 648 -11.07 35.15 7.75
N LEU A 649 -9.73 35.26 7.63
CA LEU A 649 -8.97 36.40 8.16
C LEU A 649 -9.38 37.74 7.56
N PRO A 650 -9.56 37.89 6.22
CA PRO A 650 -10.04 39.15 5.64
C PRO A 650 -11.40 39.58 6.17
N GLN A 651 -12.28 38.61 6.46
CA GLN A 651 -13.62 38.82 6.95
C GLN A 651 -13.60 39.31 8.41
N ALA A 652 -12.57 38.97 9.18
CA ALA A 652 -12.44 39.35 10.59
C ALA A 652 -12.56 40.87 10.84
N ASP A 653 -12.27 41.69 9.83
CA ASP A 653 -12.38 43.15 9.84
C ASP A 653 -13.72 43.71 9.32
N LEU A 654 -14.64 42.86 8.82
CA LEU A 654 -15.93 43.29 8.25
C LEU A 654 -16.97 43.69 9.31
N PRO A 655 -17.89 44.63 9.04
CA PRO A 655 -18.90 45.05 10.01
C PRO A 655 -19.87 43.94 10.46
N LEU A 656 -20.45 44.05 11.66
CA LEU A 656 -21.37 43.07 12.27
C LEU A 656 -22.65 42.76 11.45
N TRP A 657 -23.02 43.60 10.49
CA TRP A 657 -24.19 43.40 9.63
C TRP A 657 -23.90 42.50 8.41
N TRP A 658 -22.64 42.14 8.17
CA TRP A 658 -22.25 41.19 7.13
C TRP A 658 -22.34 39.75 7.68
N SER A 659 -23.04 38.87 6.97
CA SER A 659 -23.26 37.47 7.37
C SER A 659 -22.66 36.51 6.32
N PRO A 660 -21.78 35.58 6.71
CA PRO A 660 -21.33 34.48 5.84
C PRO A 660 -22.45 33.48 5.54
N VAL A 661 -22.19 32.56 4.61
CA VAL A 661 -23.08 31.42 4.29
C VAL A 661 -22.80 30.27 5.28
N ASP A 662 -23.84 29.63 5.81
CA ASP A 662 -23.88 28.52 6.78
C ASP A 662 -22.54 28.08 7.43
N ASP A 663 -21.75 27.22 6.76
CA ASP A 663 -20.51 26.63 7.34
C ASP A 663 -19.41 27.68 7.63
N GLU A 664 -19.32 28.74 6.83
CA GLU A 664 -18.35 29.83 7.00
C GLU A 664 -18.72 30.73 8.18
N MET A 665 -20.00 30.72 8.60
CA MET A 665 -20.50 31.60 9.65
C MET A 665 -19.92 31.21 11.01
N GLU A 666 -19.92 29.92 11.35
CA GLU A 666 -19.36 29.43 12.61
C GLU A 666 -17.84 29.60 12.68
N GLU A 667 -17.13 29.35 11.57
CA GLU A 667 -15.67 29.57 11.48
C GLU A 667 -15.31 31.03 11.72
N TYR A 668 -16.09 31.94 11.14
CA TYR A 668 -15.94 33.37 11.32
C TYR A 668 -16.14 33.83 12.77
N TRP A 669 -17.19 33.35 13.45
CA TRP A 669 -17.47 33.72 14.83
C TRP A 669 -16.41 33.18 15.80
N GLU A 670 -15.94 31.95 15.59
CA GLU A 670 -14.86 31.37 16.38
C GLU A 670 -13.57 32.19 16.22
N LEU A 671 -13.21 32.56 15.00
CA LEU A 671 -12.04 33.37 14.70
C LEU A 671 -12.11 34.76 15.35
N ARG A 672 -13.28 35.43 15.32
CA ARG A 672 -13.46 36.72 16.00
C ARG A 672 -13.28 36.64 17.50
N ARG A 673 -13.87 35.63 18.14
CA ARG A 673 -13.75 35.42 19.59
C ARG A 673 -12.29 35.28 20.01
N GLU A 674 -11.50 34.49 19.28
CA GLU A 674 -10.08 34.28 19.57
C GLU A 674 -9.26 35.57 19.36
N ARG A 675 -9.58 36.37 18.34
CA ARG A 675 -8.94 37.67 18.10
C ARG A 675 -9.10 38.64 19.27
N GLU A 676 -10.28 38.66 19.88
CA GLU A 676 -10.58 39.52 21.04
C GLU A 676 -9.92 38.98 22.32
N THR A 677 -9.78 37.66 22.45
CA THR A 677 -9.27 37.01 23.66
C THR A 677 -7.73 37.03 23.74
N VAL A 678 -7.03 36.75 22.64
CA VAL A 678 -5.56 36.59 22.61
C VAL A 678 -4.91 37.41 21.49
N ARG A 679 -5.15 38.73 21.50
CA ARG A 679 -4.81 39.63 20.39
C ARG A 679 -3.36 39.52 19.87
N ALA A 680 -2.37 39.51 20.76
CA ALA A 680 -0.96 39.42 20.34
C ALA A 680 -0.62 38.09 19.64
N ALA A 681 -1.19 36.99 20.12
CA ALA A 681 -1.03 35.68 19.50
C ALA A 681 -1.78 35.61 18.16
N PHE A 682 -2.95 36.23 18.09
CA PHE A 682 -3.74 36.32 16.87
C PHE A 682 -3.03 37.12 15.77
N ASP A 683 -2.39 38.24 16.12
CA ASP A 683 -1.60 39.02 15.16
C ASP A 683 -0.40 38.19 14.64
N LEU A 684 0.21 37.36 15.49
CA LEU A 684 1.29 36.44 15.08
C LEU A 684 0.79 35.28 14.20
N PHE A 685 -0.40 34.75 14.48
CA PHE A 685 -1.10 33.79 13.61
C PHE A 685 -1.35 34.37 12.21
N GLY A 686 -1.81 35.62 12.12
CA GLY A 686 -1.92 36.31 10.82
C GLY A 686 -0.57 36.43 10.10
N ARG A 687 0.50 36.79 10.82
CA ARG A 687 1.86 36.87 10.25
C ARG A 687 2.40 35.54 9.76
N TYR A 688 2.07 34.42 10.40
CA TYR A 688 2.48 33.07 9.96
C TYR A 688 2.06 32.76 8.51
N HIS A 689 0.91 33.31 8.09
CA HIS A 689 0.41 33.21 6.72
C HIS A 689 0.96 34.28 5.76
N GLY A 690 1.68 35.29 6.28
CA GLY A 690 2.24 36.38 5.50
C GLY A 690 3.43 35.92 4.63
N PRO A 691 3.60 36.50 3.42
CA PRO A 691 4.56 36.01 2.43
C PRO A 691 6.02 36.07 2.88
N GLU A 692 6.38 37.09 3.68
CA GLU A 692 7.74 37.22 4.22
C GLU A 692 8.08 36.09 5.19
N VAL A 693 7.19 35.80 6.14
CA VAL A 693 7.36 34.71 7.10
C VAL A 693 7.35 33.36 6.40
N VAL A 694 6.48 33.17 5.40
CA VAL A 694 6.46 31.95 4.58
C VAL A 694 7.81 31.73 3.89
N ALA A 695 8.38 32.76 3.26
CA ALA A 695 9.67 32.65 2.58
C ALA A 695 10.80 32.25 3.56
N LYS A 696 10.93 32.96 4.69
CA LYS A 696 11.95 32.68 5.71
C LYS A 696 11.76 31.31 6.37
N SER A 697 10.51 30.92 6.59
CA SER A 697 10.10 29.63 7.15
C SER A 697 10.51 28.45 6.26
N ARG A 698 10.55 28.63 4.93
CA ARG A 698 10.86 27.57 3.96
C ARG A 698 12.35 27.35 3.76
N GLU A 699 13.21 28.26 4.21
CA GLU A 699 14.67 28.09 4.15
C GLU A 699 15.08 26.86 4.96
N LEU A 700 16.03 26.08 4.44
CA LEU A 700 16.53 24.88 5.10
C LEU A 700 17.68 25.23 6.05
N GLU A 701 17.72 24.57 7.20
CA GLU A 701 18.83 24.68 8.14
C GLU A 701 19.25 23.33 8.74
N PRO A 702 20.53 23.16 9.12
CA PRO A 702 21.00 21.93 9.76
C PRO A 702 20.35 21.72 11.13
N ALA A 703 19.82 20.53 11.38
CA ALA A 703 19.26 20.11 12.66
C ALA A 703 19.91 18.80 13.11
N ASN A 704 20.44 18.78 14.33
CA ASN A 704 20.99 17.54 14.90
C ASN A 704 19.84 16.62 15.30
N ARG A 705 19.92 15.34 14.91
CA ARG A 705 18.90 14.33 15.23
C ARG A 705 18.73 14.11 16.74
N ASP A 706 19.76 14.42 17.52
CA ASP A 706 19.89 14.13 18.96
C ASP A 706 19.80 15.41 19.82
N ILE A 707 19.14 16.47 19.32
CA ILE A 707 18.81 17.63 20.17
C ILE A 707 18.04 17.21 21.43
N LEU A 708 17.27 16.12 21.34
CA LEU A 708 16.73 15.38 22.47
C LEU A 708 17.31 13.96 22.43
N ASP A 709 17.68 13.44 23.59
CA ASP A 709 18.08 12.04 23.70
C ASP A 709 16.87 11.09 23.62
N ALA A 710 17.14 9.78 23.58
CA ALA A 710 16.10 8.77 23.46
C ALA A 710 15.06 8.81 24.60
N ASP A 711 15.45 9.20 25.81
CA ASP A 711 14.56 9.23 26.97
C ASP A 711 13.62 10.45 26.91
N LEU A 712 14.12 11.61 26.48
CA LEU A 712 13.30 12.79 26.27
C LEU A 712 12.37 12.65 25.06
N LEU A 713 12.83 12.03 23.96
CA LEU A 713 11.98 11.67 22.84
C LEU A 713 10.86 10.71 23.28
N ARG A 714 11.17 9.75 24.16
CA ARG A 714 10.17 8.88 24.77
C ARG A 714 9.16 9.67 25.59
N CYS A 715 9.60 10.60 26.45
CA CYS A 715 8.70 11.46 27.22
C CYS A 715 7.72 12.24 26.31
N LEU A 716 8.19 12.75 25.16
CA LEU A 716 7.31 13.40 24.18
C LEU A 716 6.24 12.43 23.62
N GLN A 717 6.65 11.26 23.15
CA GLN A 717 5.74 10.22 22.65
C GLN A 717 4.67 9.87 23.69
N GLU A 718 5.08 9.61 24.94
CA GLU A 718 4.19 9.27 26.04
C GLU A 718 3.18 10.39 26.35
N SER A 719 3.61 11.64 26.23
CA SER A 719 2.74 12.78 26.45
C SER A 719 1.63 12.88 25.38
N VAL A 720 1.92 12.52 24.12
CA VAL A 720 0.94 12.53 23.02
C VAL A 720 0.06 11.29 23.07
N LEU A 721 0.62 10.11 23.36
CA LEU A 721 -0.15 8.87 23.57
C LEU A 721 -1.15 9.01 24.73
N ARG A 722 -0.78 9.72 25.80
CA ARG A 722 -1.68 10.02 26.90
C ARG A 722 -2.90 10.81 26.42
N GLU A 723 -2.68 11.83 25.60
CA GLU A 723 -3.75 12.66 25.04
C GLU A 723 -4.64 11.89 24.06
N ILE A 724 -4.06 11.05 23.19
CA ILE A 724 -4.81 10.13 22.31
C ILE A 724 -5.76 9.27 23.13
N ARG A 725 -5.26 8.67 24.23
CA ARG A 725 -6.06 7.82 25.11
C ARG A 725 -7.13 8.61 25.86
N GLU A 726 -6.80 9.77 26.42
CA GLU A 726 -7.76 10.62 27.15
C GLU A 726 -8.90 11.10 26.25
N ARG A 727 -8.65 11.24 24.95
CA ARG A 727 -9.65 11.56 23.92
C ARG A 727 -10.35 10.34 23.32
N ASN A 728 -10.03 9.12 23.77
CA ASN A 728 -10.55 7.86 23.21
C ASN A 728 -10.32 7.73 21.70
N VAL A 729 -9.19 8.22 21.19
CA VAL A 729 -8.77 8.08 19.79
C VAL A 729 -8.05 6.74 19.60
N VAL A 730 -8.35 6.06 18.50
CA VAL A 730 -7.76 4.76 18.16
C VAL A 730 -6.63 4.96 17.16
N ILE A 731 -5.57 4.16 17.24
CA ILE A 731 -4.49 4.18 16.26
C ILE A 731 -4.65 2.99 15.30
N GLU A 732 -4.63 3.23 14.01
CA GLU A 732 -4.60 2.19 12.98
C GLU A 732 -3.14 1.78 12.75
N THR A 733 -2.83 0.50 12.90
CA THR A 733 -1.47 -0.04 12.68
C THR A 733 -1.45 -0.91 11.42
N LEU A 734 -0.45 -0.73 10.57
CA LEU A 734 -0.39 -1.29 9.22
C LEU A 734 0.94 -2.03 9.01
N PRO A 735 1.10 -3.23 9.61
CA PRO A 735 2.43 -3.77 9.93
C PRO A 735 3.37 -3.91 8.73
N THR A 736 2.91 -4.46 7.60
CA THR A 736 3.76 -4.55 6.41
C THR A 736 4.10 -3.17 5.84
N SER A 737 3.12 -2.26 5.73
CA SER A 737 3.34 -0.88 5.26
C SER A 737 4.38 -0.15 6.13
N ASN A 738 4.19 -0.18 7.46
CA ASN A 738 5.14 0.37 8.42
C ASN A 738 6.56 -0.20 8.23
N VAL A 739 6.71 -1.50 7.96
CA VAL A 739 8.01 -2.14 7.71
C VAL A 739 8.64 -1.73 6.38
N ARG A 740 7.84 -1.35 5.37
CA ARG A 740 8.35 -0.90 4.06
C ARG A 740 8.70 0.58 4.04
N ILE A 741 7.89 1.40 4.69
CA ILE A 741 8.00 2.86 4.62
C ILE A 741 8.90 3.40 5.74
N SER A 742 8.76 2.90 6.97
CA SER A 742 9.46 3.46 8.13
C SER A 742 10.83 2.81 8.37
N PHE A 743 11.47 3.16 9.50
CA PHE A 743 12.82 2.73 9.85
C PHE A 743 12.91 1.28 10.33
N TYR A 744 11.84 0.48 10.29
CA TYR A 744 11.88 -0.94 10.67
C TYR A 744 12.56 -1.80 9.59
N ARG A 745 13.20 -2.89 10.00
CA ARG A 745 13.78 -3.91 9.11
C ARG A 745 13.00 -5.21 9.13
N THR A 746 12.34 -5.51 10.25
CA THR A 746 11.57 -6.73 10.44
C THR A 746 10.35 -6.45 11.31
N PHE A 747 9.33 -7.31 11.21
CA PHE A 747 8.16 -7.25 12.07
C PHE A 747 8.49 -7.28 13.56
N LYS A 748 9.61 -7.90 13.98
CA LYS A 748 10.05 -7.96 15.39
C LYS A 748 10.28 -6.60 16.03
N GLU A 749 10.63 -5.61 15.22
CA GLU A 749 10.95 -4.26 15.69
C GLU A 749 9.70 -3.38 15.81
N HIS A 750 8.54 -3.91 15.43
CA HIS A 750 7.31 -3.14 15.28
C HIS A 750 6.75 -2.69 16.63
N HIS A 751 6.44 -1.40 16.73
CA HIS A 751 5.98 -0.75 17.96
C HIS A 751 4.66 -1.28 18.53
N ALA A 752 3.84 -1.95 17.70
CA ALA A 752 2.57 -2.54 18.11
C ALA A 752 2.70 -3.46 19.34
N PHE A 753 3.83 -4.17 19.51
CA PHE A 753 4.00 -5.06 20.67
C PHE A 753 4.13 -4.29 21.98
N ARG A 754 4.76 -3.11 21.97
CA ARG A 754 4.78 -2.22 23.12
C ARG A 754 3.39 -1.68 23.44
N TRP A 755 2.65 -1.23 22.44
CA TRP A 755 1.27 -0.76 22.63
C TRP A 755 0.35 -1.84 23.21
N LEU A 756 0.58 -3.11 22.85
CA LEU A 756 -0.15 -4.26 23.38
C LEU A 756 0.33 -4.75 24.76
N GLY A 757 1.33 -4.10 25.34
CA GLY A 757 1.89 -4.44 26.65
C GLY A 757 2.72 -5.73 26.65
N LEU A 758 3.22 -6.17 25.49
CA LEU A 758 4.09 -7.35 25.35
C LEU A 758 5.57 -7.01 25.54
N GLU A 759 5.92 -5.73 25.46
CA GLU A 759 7.25 -5.22 25.72
C GLU A 759 7.20 -4.12 26.80
N PRO A 760 8.30 -3.91 27.56
CA PRO A 760 8.31 -2.89 28.60
C PRO A 760 8.11 -1.47 28.04
N GLY A 761 7.36 -0.68 28.80
CA GLY A 761 7.36 0.78 28.69
C GLY A 761 6.11 1.37 28.04
N GLY A 762 5.67 2.48 28.62
CA GLY A 762 4.78 3.44 27.97
C GLY A 762 3.27 3.21 28.11
N GLN A 763 2.49 4.10 27.48
CA GLN A 763 1.05 3.99 27.35
C GLN A 763 0.66 2.88 26.36
N SER A 764 -0.46 2.21 26.64
CA SER A 764 -1.16 1.32 25.71
C SER A 764 -2.36 2.04 25.09
N PRO A 765 -2.25 2.62 23.88
CA PRO A 765 -3.40 3.15 23.16
C PRO A 765 -4.31 2.02 22.67
N SER A 766 -5.55 2.35 22.31
CA SER A 766 -6.41 1.44 21.54
C SER A 766 -5.88 1.35 20.12
N VAL A 767 -5.75 0.13 19.59
CA VAL A 767 -5.14 -0.12 18.27
C VAL A 767 -6.04 -1.01 17.42
N SER A 768 -6.26 -0.63 16.16
CA SER A 768 -6.87 -1.47 15.13
C SER A 768 -5.84 -1.81 14.03
N VAL A 769 -6.12 -2.83 13.21
CA VAL A 769 -5.21 -3.29 12.16
C VAL A 769 -5.84 -3.05 10.78
N GLY A 770 -5.01 -2.70 9.79
CA GLY A 770 -5.41 -2.68 8.39
C GLY A 770 -4.31 -3.15 7.45
N SER A 771 -4.66 -3.34 6.17
CA SER A 771 -3.73 -3.84 5.14
C SER A 771 -3.17 -2.77 4.19
N ASP A 772 -3.64 -1.53 4.29
CA ASP A 772 -3.17 -0.39 3.51
C ASP A 772 -3.41 -0.56 2.00
N ASP A 773 -2.33 -0.60 1.20
CA ASP A 773 -2.25 -0.95 -0.21
C ASP A 773 -1.73 -2.40 -0.42
N PRO A 774 -2.57 -3.43 -0.21
CA PRO A 774 -2.12 -4.83 -0.21
C PRO A 774 -1.49 -5.28 -1.53
N GLY A 775 -1.84 -4.64 -2.65
CA GLY A 775 -1.24 -4.91 -3.95
C GLY A 775 0.17 -4.35 -4.08
N ILE A 776 0.45 -3.16 -3.54
CA ILE A 776 1.78 -2.51 -3.59
C ILE A 776 2.75 -3.18 -2.61
N PHE A 777 2.26 -3.58 -1.43
CA PHE A 777 3.07 -4.24 -0.40
C PHE A 777 3.11 -5.78 -0.52
N ALA A 778 2.35 -6.34 -1.46
CA ALA A 778 2.15 -7.78 -1.64
C ALA A 778 1.70 -8.49 -0.34
N CYS A 779 0.70 -7.94 0.34
CA CYS A 779 0.18 -8.46 1.60
C CYS A 779 -1.35 -8.63 1.58
N SER A 780 -1.92 -9.00 2.72
CA SER A 780 -3.36 -9.09 2.97
C SER A 780 -3.62 -8.93 4.46
N LEU A 781 -4.83 -8.55 4.87
CA LEU A 781 -5.15 -8.42 6.30
C LEU A 781 -4.91 -9.73 7.07
N ARG A 782 -5.27 -10.86 6.46
CA ARG A 782 -4.95 -12.19 7.00
C ARG A 782 -3.45 -12.36 7.22
N GLY A 783 -2.63 -11.93 6.26
CA GLY A 783 -1.18 -11.89 6.38
C GLY A 783 -0.70 -11.01 7.54
N GLU A 784 -1.27 -9.80 7.70
CA GLU A 784 -0.94 -8.90 8.80
C GLU A 784 -1.19 -9.57 10.16
N PHE A 785 -2.36 -10.19 10.34
CA PHE A 785 -2.71 -10.94 11.54
C PHE A 785 -1.76 -12.13 11.79
N MET A 786 -1.33 -12.83 10.74
CA MET A 786 -0.36 -13.93 10.87
C MET A 786 1.04 -13.44 11.27
N HIS A 787 1.51 -12.31 10.73
CA HIS A 787 2.79 -11.72 11.14
C HIS A 787 2.76 -11.28 12.60
N LEU A 788 1.69 -10.60 13.01
CA LEU A 788 1.50 -10.19 14.40
C LEU A 788 1.43 -11.41 15.33
N TYR A 789 0.62 -12.42 14.99
CA TYR A 789 0.50 -13.64 15.79
C TYR A 789 1.84 -14.36 15.97
N ARG A 790 2.63 -14.49 14.89
CA ARG A 790 3.96 -15.12 14.96
C ARG A 790 4.88 -14.43 15.96
N GLU A 791 4.95 -13.11 15.93
CA GLU A 791 5.82 -12.37 16.84
C GLU A 791 5.25 -12.32 18.27
N MET A 792 3.92 -12.24 18.44
CA MET A 792 3.27 -12.38 19.75
C MET A 792 3.54 -13.74 20.39
N LEU A 793 3.49 -14.82 19.60
CA LEU A 793 3.81 -16.17 20.07
C LEU A 793 5.27 -16.26 20.52
N ARG A 794 6.19 -15.65 19.77
CA ARG A 794 7.61 -15.57 20.15
C ARG A 794 7.84 -14.79 21.45
N LEU A 795 7.14 -13.68 21.65
CA LEU A 795 7.28 -12.82 22.83
C LEU A 795 6.65 -13.43 24.09
N THR A 796 5.47 -14.04 23.96
CA THR A 796 4.72 -14.61 25.09
C THR A 796 5.13 -16.04 25.44
N GLY A 797 5.63 -16.81 24.47
CA GLY A 797 5.86 -18.25 24.62
C GLY A 797 4.58 -19.06 24.85
N SER A 798 3.39 -18.47 24.65
CA SER A 798 2.09 -19.05 25.00
C SER A 798 1.08 -18.78 23.89
N GLU A 799 0.63 -19.85 23.23
CA GLU A 799 -0.43 -19.79 22.20
C GLU A 799 -1.70 -19.13 22.75
N ARG A 800 -2.09 -19.49 23.98
CA ARG A 800 -3.28 -18.92 24.63
C ARG A 800 -3.17 -17.41 24.84
N GLU A 801 -2.00 -16.91 25.20
CA GLU A 801 -1.80 -15.49 25.41
C GLU A 801 -1.71 -14.74 24.07
N ALA A 802 -0.93 -15.27 23.12
CA ALA A 802 -0.80 -14.70 21.79
C ALA A 802 -2.15 -14.56 21.07
N ILE A 803 -2.98 -15.62 21.09
CA ILE A 803 -4.30 -15.56 20.45
C ILE A 803 -5.26 -14.62 21.18
N ALA A 804 -5.15 -14.48 22.51
CA ALA A 804 -5.98 -13.54 23.26
C ALA A 804 -5.63 -12.08 22.91
N ARG A 805 -4.35 -11.76 22.71
CA ARG A 805 -3.90 -10.43 22.25
C ARG A 805 -4.33 -10.16 20.82
N LEU A 806 -4.22 -11.15 19.95
CA LEU A 806 -4.66 -11.06 18.57
C LEU A 806 -6.19 -10.89 18.45
N ASP A 807 -6.95 -11.62 19.26
CA ASP A 807 -8.41 -11.47 19.33
C ASP A 807 -8.79 -10.09 19.86
N HIS A 808 -8.07 -9.57 20.86
CA HIS A 808 -8.29 -8.20 21.35
C HIS A 808 -8.07 -7.13 20.27
N LEU A 809 -7.06 -7.28 19.41
CA LEU A 809 -6.86 -6.39 18.25
C LEU A 809 -8.05 -6.47 17.29
N ASN A 810 -8.50 -7.67 16.94
CA ASN A 810 -9.63 -7.86 16.03
C ASN A 810 -10.92 -7.28 16.63
N GLU A 811 -11.13 -7.49 17.93
CA GLU A 811 -12.24 -6.95 18.70
C GLU A 811 -12.22 -5.42 18.76
N THR A 812 -11.04 -4.81 18.88
CA THR A 812 -10.87 -3.36 18.80
C THR A 812 -11.29 -2.86 17.42
N GLY A 813 -10.87 -3.54 16.33
CA GLY A 813 -11.37 -3.26 14.98
C GLY A 813 -12.89 -3.38 14.88
N ARG A 814 -13.51 -4.39 15.52
CA ARG A 814 -14.97 -4.53 15.57
C ARG A 814 -15.64 -3.37 16.30
N ILE A 815 -15.14 -2.96 17.46
CA ILE A 815 -15.74 -1.94 18.31
C ILE A 815 -15.65 -0.56 17.67
N TYR A 816 -14.52 -0.26 17.03
CA TYR A 816 -14.20 1.08 16.52
C TYR A 816 -14.33 1.24 15.00
N ARG A 817 -14.87 0.25 14.30
CA ARG A 817 -15.21 0.39 12.87
C ARG A 817 -16.21 1.53 12.65
N PHE A 818 -16.14 2.14 11.47
CA PHE A 818 -17.04 3.20 11.04
C PHE A 818 -18.30 2.61 10.38
N GLY A 819 -19.18 1.99 11.17
CA GLY A 819 -20.58 1.72 10.79
C GLY A 819 -21.17 0.36 11.11
#